data_AF-W9KTM4-F1
#
_entry.id   AF-W9KTM4-F1
#
_cell.length_a   1.000
_cell.length_b   1.000
_cell.length_c   1.000
_cell.angle_alpha   90.00
_cell.angle_beta   90.00
_cell.angle_gamma   90.00
#
_symmetry.space_group_name_H-M   'P 1'
#
loop_
_entity.id
_entity.type
_entity.pdbx_description
1 polymer ?
#
loop_
_entity_poly.entity_id
_entity_poly.type
_entity_poly.pdbx_seq_one_letter_code
_entity_poly.pdbx_strand_id
1 'polypeptide(L)'
;MKPGRKRPLFQSFDCSDVFSGMVVETDTDNMDTLLQMEGVVNVWQAHKVAMPKVENSESGPSSSIRNYSIHHWTGVDKLHAAGIRGKGSTVAIIDTGIDYTHKALGGCFGPGCKVKGGYDLVGADWETHNERKHPKQPDNDPMDYQGHGTHVAGIIAAKNEWLTGVAPEAELLIYKVFSDDPWETDEETIMQALCDAYNAGADVITSSIGQPNGWSDNPWAMLASRLVDKGVVVIASAGNEGEFGPFYSSSGAVGRGVLAVAAANVTTKPNANRTGEDLGPLPVYFTTWGPTNELLLKPDITAPGYMIMSTVLNQSYEELSGTSMSAPYIAGIAALFVGQYGGRAFNGAGFAKMLRDRIASSGTTLPFVNNRLMRKYKASPFQVGTGLVDAWKVLNYDTQLEYEPFSLMDTELFRPRWSFNITNTGGIAHEYTFKLEPQAGFNIYDPEYGVALLYAIEPKNIVPPVRLPHRVLIEPGETRELSVTFGLPDVDDDYLPLYSGKVLINSDHGEKLAIPYGGAAYDTEKAFDNMFIVDPFVTDPDKDSAWSFNIDIDASDFIEIGGRTSYACDNLRWDIFEQGWSESLWTYPPRVGRHGFIGSATTMRDAEEFWFFDPTANDPNDTLPFPLKQQSRGFHVFWWFGKLANGTRIAPGNYTMRFAALRPYGNPNISDHWDVMNSPTASSIQVLPYNGTRNSTLKYRAPKYQTPSLGKGLLKG
;
A
#
# COMPACT_ATOMS: atom_id res chain seq x y z
N MET A 1 -44.34 -13.53 -2.69
CA MET A 1 -42.94 -13.59 -3.14
C MET A 1 -42.92 -13.34 -4.63
N LYS A 2 -42.27 -12.26 -5.10
CA LYS A 2 -42.07 -12.03 -6.55
C LYS A 2 -40.81 -12.77 -7.00
N PRO A 3 -40.83 -13.54 -8.11
CA PRO A 3 -39.63 -14.13 -8.68
C PRO A 3 -38.78 -13.00 -9.30
N GLY A 4 -37.48 -12.93 -8.96
CA GLY A 4 -36.55 -12.00 -9.61
C GLY A 4 -35.53 -11.30 -8.71
N ARG A 5 -35.66 -11.32 -7.38
CA ARG A 5 -34.56 -10.88 -6.50
C ARG A 5 -33.49 -11.98 -6.45
N LYS A 6 -32.36 -11.76 -7.15
CA LYS A 6 -31.12 -12.51 -6.90
C LYS A 6 -30.84 -12.39 -5.40
N ARG A 7 -30.56 -13.52 -4.73
CA ARG A 7 -30.15 -13.48 -3.32
C ARG A 7 -28.81 -12.74 -3.27
N PRO A 8 -28.57 -11.85 -2.29
CA PRO A 8 -27.24 -11.31 -2.07
C PRO A 8 -26.26 -12.48 -1.95
N LEU A 9 -25.13 -12.40 -2.64
CA LEU A 9 -24.07 -13.37 -2.46
C LEU A 9 -23.38 -13.01 -1.14
N PHE A 10 -23.44 -13.93 -0.18
CA PHE A 10 -22.77 -13.79 1.11
C PHE A 10 -21.63 -14.78 1.14
N GLN A 11 -20.40 -14.28 1.20
CA GLN A 11 -19.23 -15.10 1.50
C GLN A 11 -18.77 -14.75 2.91
N SER A 12 -18.94 -15.71 3.83
CA SER A 12 -18.40 -15.56 5.18
C SER A 12 -16.89 -15.66 5.14
N PHE A 13 -16.24 -14.71 5.79
CA PHE A 13 -14.81 -14.67 5.96
C PHE A 13 -14.51 -15.01 7.43
N ASP A 14 -14.03 -16.23 7.67
CA ASP A 14 -13.71 -16.70 9.01
C ASP A 14 -12.22 -17.00 9.13
N CYS A 15 -11.48 -16.03 9.67
CA CYS A 15 -10.05 -16.10 9.91
C CYS A 15 -9.77 -16.60 11.33
N SER A 16 -10.32 -17.76 11.68
CA SER A 16 -10.20 -18.37 13.01
C SER A 16 -10.51 -17.36 14.13
N ASP A 17 -9.55 -17.04 14.98
CA ASP A 17 -9.68 -16.13 16.12
C ASP A 17 -9.20 -14.69 15.83
N VAL A 18 -8.99 -14.33 14.57
CA VAL A 18 -8.32 -13.08 14.15
C VAL A 18 -9.30 -12.09 13.51
N PHE A 19 -10.21 -12.58 12.68
CA PHE A 19 -11.15 -11.73 11.95
C PHE A 19 -12.41 -12.51 11.59
N SER A 20 -13.56 -11.92 11.89
CA SER A 20 -14.87 -12.42 11.47
C SER A 20 -15.55 -11.33 10.64
N GLY A 21 -15.90 -11.66 9.40
CA GLY A 21 -16.57 -10.73 8.51
C GLY A 21 -17.34 -11.44 7.41
N MET A 22 -17.90 -10.67 6.51
CA MET A 22 -18.56 -11.18 5.31
C MET A 22 -18.38 -10.20 4.16
N VAL A 23 -18.22 -10.74 2.96
CA VAL A 23 -18.35 -9.98 1.72
C VAL A 23 -19.82 -10.00 1.31
N VAL A 24 -20.36 -8.83 0.98
CA VAL A 24 -21.78 -8.65 0.64
C VAL A 24 -21.89 -7.96 -0.71
N GLU A 25 -22.41 -8.67 -1.71
CA GLU A 25 -22.91 -8.06 -2.95
C GLU A 25 -24.41 -7.75 -2.77
N THR A 26 -24.80 -6.47 -2.87
CA THR A 26 -26.18 -6.03 -2.65
C THR A 26 -26.60 -4.97 -3.66
N ASP A 27 -27.86 -5.06 -4.10
CA ASP A 27 -28.49 -4.06 -4.96
C ASP A 27 -29.28 -3.01 -4.17
N THR A 28 -29.46 -3.18 -2.85
CA THR A 28 -30.41 -2.35 -2.06
C THR A 28 -29.78 -1.53 -0.96
N ASP A 29 -28.50 -1.74 -0.69
CA ASP A 29 -27.82 -1.20 0.48
C ASP A 29 -26.47 -0.60 0.07
N ASN A 30 -26.04 0.42 0.81
CA ASN A 30 -24.71 1.00 0.70
C ASN A 30 -24.01 0.96 2.06
N MET A 31 -22.81 1.51 2.13
CA MET A 31 -22.02 1.49 3.36
C MET A 31 -22.76 2.14 4.55
N ASP A 32 -23.51 3.23 4.31
CA ASP A 32 -24.26 3.92 5.37
C ASP A 32 -25.40 3.06 5.94
N THR A 33 -26.13 2.33 5.08
CA THR A 33 -27.24 1.46 5.54
C THR A 33 -26.71 0.19 6.19
N LEU A 34 -25.64 -0.40 5.65
CA LEU A 34 -24.97 -1.57 6.22
C LEU A 34 -24.39 -1.26 7.61
N LEU A 35 -23.75 -0.10 7.79
CA LEU A 35 -23.17 0.31 9.07
C LEU A 35 -24.22 0.54 10.17
N GLN A 36 -25.47 0.83 9.78
CA GLN A 36 -26.59 0.98 10.72
C GLN A 36 -27.22 -0.36 11.15
N MET A 37 -26.83 -1.48 10.54
CA MET A 37 -27.34 -2.80 10.91
C MET A 37 -26.78 -3.25 12.25
N GLU A 38 -27.62 -3.86 13.08
CA GLU A 38 -27.21 -4.37 14.40
C GLU A 38 -26.09 -5.41 14.26
N GLY A 39 -25.01 -5.23 15.03
CA GLY A 39 -23.85 -6.12 15.03
C GLY A 39 -22.77 -5.79 13.99
N VAL A 40 -23.02 -4.88 13.04
CA VAL A 40 -22.00 -4.41 12.10
C VAL A 40 -21.11 -3.36 12.79
N VAL A 41 -19.81 -3.67 12.91
CA VAL A 41 -18.83 -2.78 13.56
C VAL A 41 -18.21 -1.80 12.57
N ASN A 42 -17.96 -2.25 11.34
CA ASN A 42 -17.44 -1.40 10.27
C ASN A 42 -17.83 -1.99 8.91
N VAL A 43 -17.77 -1.16 7.88
CA VAL A 43 -18.02 -1.52 6.49
C VAL A 43 -16.94 -0.86 5.64
N TRP A 44 -16.37 -1.65 4.72
CA TRP A 44 -15.42 -1.20 3.71
C TRP A 44 -15.96 -1.53 2.33
N GLN A 45 -15.51 -0.77 1.35
CA GLN A 45 -15.66 -1.12 -0.04
C GLN A 45 -14.60 -2.17 -0.39
N ALA A 46 -15.00 -3.24 -1.07
CA ALA A 46 -14.04 -4.19 -1.63
C ALA A 46 -13.39 -3.56 -2.87
N HIS A 47 -12.05 -3.47 -2.86
CA HIS A 47 -11.28 -2.95 -3.99
C HIS A 47 -10.69 -4.08 -4.81
N LYS A 48 -10.73 -3.90 -6.13
CA LYS A 48 -9.90 -4.67 -7.05
C LYS A 48 -8.46 -4.23 -6.89
N VAL A 49 -7.53 -5.16 -7.03
CA VAL A 49 -6.10 -4.89 -7.01
C VAL A 49 -5.48 -5.42 -8.29
N ALA A 50 -4.85 -4.53 -9.05
CA ALA A 50 -4.12 -4.89 -10.25
C ALA A 50 -2.70 -5.37 -9.90
N MET A 51 -2.14 -6.23 -10.75
CA MET A 51 -0.76 -6.65 -10.61
C MET A 51 0.19 -5.44 -10.63
N PRO A 52 1.10 -5.28 -9.65
CA PRO A 52 2.03 -4.15 -9.63
C PRO A 52 2.93 -4.12 -10.87
N LYS A 53 3.18 -2.91 -11.39
CA LYS A 53 4.13 -2.73 -12.49
C LYS A 53 5.54 -2.97 -11.99
N VAL A 54 6.26 -3.85 -12.68
CA VAL A 54 7.69 -4.12 -12.47
C VAL A 54 8.49 -3.75 -13.71
N GLU A 55 9.75 -3.37 -13.53
CA GLU A 55 10.63 -3.05 -14.65
C GLU A 55 11.51 -4.24 -15.02
N ASN A 56 11.50 -4.58 -16.30
CA ASN A 56 12.36 -5.61 -16.89
C ASN A 56 13.70 -4.98 -17.33
N SER A 57 14.79 -5.74 -17.21
CA SER A 57 16.07 -5.35 -17.82
C SER A 57 15.98 -5.39 -19.35
N GLU A 58 16.32 -4.28 -20.05
CA GLU A 58 16.40 -4.24 -21.52
C GLU A 58 17.54 -5.11 -22.08
N SER A 59 18.49 -5.50 -21.22
CA SER A 59 19.61 -6.37 -21.53
C SER A 59 19.38 -7.72 -20.84
N GLY A 60 19.01 -8.75 -21.63
CA GLY A 60 18.89 -10.12 -21.14
C GLY A 60 20.15 -10.60 -20.40
N PRO A 61 20.05 -11.71 -19.63
CA PRO A 61 21.09 -12.13 -18.71
C PRO A 61 22.45 -12.19 -19.41
N SER A 62 23.40 -11.38 -18.92
CA SER A 62 24.76 -11.45 -19.44
C SER A 62 25.29 -12.88 -19.24
N SER A 63 25.86 -13.47 -20.28
CA SER A 63 26.56 -14.77 -20.23
C SER A 63 27.73 -14.81 -19.25
N SER A 64 28.03 -13.70 -18.57
CA SER A 64 29.06 -13.54 -17.54
C SER A 64 28.55 -13.67 -16.09
N ILE A 65 27.26 -13.96 -15.85
CA ILE A 65 26.70 -14.06 -14.48
C ILE A 65 27.04 -15.42 -13.84
N ARG A 66 28.33 -15.70 -13.65
CA ARG A 66 28.78 -16.64 -12.63
C ARG A 66 29.18 -15.81 -11.42
N ASN A 67 28.57 -16.08 -10.26
CA ASN A 67 28.88 -15.44 -8.97
C ASN A 67 28.19 -14.07 -8.69
N TYR A 68 26.94 -13.88 -9.14
CA TYR A 68 26.12 -12.73 -8.73
C TYR A 68 25.62 -12.94 -7.29
N SER A 69 26.04 -12.06 -6.37
CA SER A 69 25.51 -12.05 -5.02
C SER A 69 25.43 -10.62 -4.48
N ILE A 70 24.20 -10.18 -4.26
CA ILE A 70 23.84 -8.92 -3.59
C ILE A 70 23.95 -9.04 -2.06
N HIS A 71 24.17 -10.24 -1.54
CA HIS A 71 24.11 -10.54 -0.11
C HIS A 71 25.14 -9.80 0.74
N HIS A 72 26.31 -9.50 0.18
CA HIS A 72 27.41 -8.82 0.86
C HIS A 72 27.04 -7.41 1.38
N TRP A 73 26.13 -6.70 0.71
CA TRP A 73 25.65 -5.40 1.17
C TRP A 73 24.79 -5.45 2.43
N THR A 74 24.21 -6.63 2.70
CA THR A 74 23.22 -6.84 3.77
C THR A 74 23.72 -7.79 4.86
N GLY A 75 24.90 -8.38 4.71
CA GLY A 75 25.46 -9.35 5.65
C GLY A 75 24.87 -10.77 5.57
N VAL A 76 23.99 -11.05 4.61
CA VAL A 76 23.40 -12.38 4.39
C VAL A 76 24.49 -13.42 4.03
N ASP A 77 25.53 -13.00 3.30
CA ASP A 77 26.67 -13.85 2.95
C ASP A 77 27.45 -14.34 4.18
N LYS A 78 27.60 -13.48 5.20
CA LYS A 78 28.22 -13.83 6.48
C LYS A 78 27.37 -14.85 7.23
N LEU A 79 26.04 -14.72 7.21
CA LEU A 79 25.13 -15.69 7.83
C LEU A 79 25.19 -17.04 7.11
N HIS A 80 25.23 -17.04 5.79
CA HIS A 80 25.42 -18.25 4.98
C HIS A 80 26.75 -18.94 5.28
N ALA A 81 27.83 -18.17 5.44
CA ALA A 81 29.15 -18.68 5.82
C ALA A 81 29.16 -19.28 7.24
N ALA A 82 28.32 -18.76 8.13
CA ALA A 82 28.09 -19.32 9.47
C ALA A 82 27.15 -20.54 9.49
N GLY A 83 26.65 -21.00 8.33
CA GLY A 83 25.75 -22.15 8.23
C GLY A 83 24.27 -21.83 8.49
N ILE A 84 23.91 -20.57 8.67
CA ILE A 84 22.52 -20.14 8.88
C ILE A 84 21.87 -19.94 7.51
N ARG A 85 20.93 -20.83 7.15
CA ARG A 85 20.34 -20.90 5.80
C ARG A 85 18.80 -21.00 5.78
N GLY A 86 18.16 -20.85 6.94
CA GLY A 86 16.70 -20.83 7.08
C GLY A 86 16.04 -22.20 7.26
N LYS A 87 16.81 -23.25 7.54
CA LYS A 87 16.26 -24.59 7.79
C LYS A 87 15.26 -24.56 8.95
N GLY A 88 14.08 -25.16 8.75
CA GLY A 88 13.02 -25.23 9.76
C GLY A 88 12.11 -24.00 9.81
N SER A 89 12.30 -23.03 8.92
CA SER A 89 11.38 -21.90 8.74
C SER A 89 10.34 -22.20 7.65
N THR A 90 9.12 -21.67 7.84
CA THR A 90 8.06 -21.69 6.83
C THR A 90 7.72 -20.28 6.37
N VAL A 91 7.89 -20.00 5.08
CA VAL A 91 7.52 -18.73 4.45
C VAL A 91 6.31 -18.94 3.54
N ALA A 92 5.22 -18.22 3.79
CA ALA A 92 4.09 -18.15 2.89
C ALA A 92 4.25 -16.98 1.91
N ILE A 93 4.00 -17.25 0.63
CA ILE A 93 4.05 -16.28 -0.46
C ILE A 93 2.64 -16.12 -1.01
N ILE A 94 2.13 -14.89 -0.99
CA ILE A 94 0.84 -14.51 -1.57
C ILE A 94 1.13 -13.71 -2.85
N ASP A 95 0.95 -14.33 -4.02
CA ASP A 95 1.41 -13.81 -5.31
C ASP A 95 0.70 -14.50 -6.51
N THR A 96 1.28 -14.48 -7.72
CA THR A 96 0.70 -15.07 -8.95
C THR A 96 0.76 -16.60 -9.03
N GLY A 97 1.45 -17.24 -8.08
CA GLY A 97 1.70 -18.68 -8.03
C GLY A 97 3.19 -19.01 -7.88
N ILE A 98 3.55 -20.28 -8.10
CA ILE A 98 4.94 -20.71 -8.25
C ILE A 98 5.11 -21.74 -9.38
N ASP A 99 6.17 -21.66 -10.17
CA ASP A 99 6.68 -22.81 -10.93
C ASP A 99 7.48 -23.72 -9.96
N TYR A 100 6.77 -24.56 -9.21
CA TYR A 100 7.41 -25.50 -8.28
C TYR A 100 8.23 -26.58 -9.00
N THR A 101 8.10 -26.73 -10.34
CA THR A 101 8.94 -27.65 -11.12
C THR A 101 10.33 -27.08 -11.38
N HIS A 102 10.52 -25.77 -11.12
CA HIS A 102 11.80 -25.10 -11.23
C HIS A 102 12.86 -25.76 -10.33
N LYS A 103 13.97 -26.26 -10.92
CA LYS A 103 14.99 -27.03 -10.18
C LYS A 103 15.62 -26.26 -9.02
N ALA A 104 15.83 -24.95 -9.19
CA ALA A 104 16.35 -24.11 -8.11
C ALA A 104 15.36 -23.94 -6.95
N LEU A 105 14.07 -24.24 -7.15
CA LEU A 105 13.01 -24.20 -6.14
C LEU A 105 12.65 -25.60 -5.62
N GLY A 106 13.51 -26.60 -5.87
CA GLY A 106 13.34 -27.97 -5.39
C GLY A 106 12.73 -28.94 -6.40
N GLY A 107 12.03 -28.43 -7.42
CA GLY A 107 11.51 -29.25 -8.54
C GLY A 107 10.36 -30.20 -8.18
N CYS A 108 9.64 -29.95 -7.08
CA CYS A 108 8.48 -30.73 -6.69
C CYS A 108 7.53 -29.94 -5.76
N PHE A 109 6.29 -30.42 -5.63
CA PHE A 109 5.23 -29.83 -4.82
C PHE A 109 4.61 -30.86 -3.86
N GLY A 110 4.30 -30.40 -2.64
CA GLY A 110 3.61 -31.19 -1.62
C GLY A 110 4.52 -31.69 -0.49
N PRO A 111 4.03 -32.59 0.38
CA PRO A 111 4.76 -33.05 1.56
C PRO A 111 6.16 -33.60 1.23
N GLY A 112 7.19 -33.07 1.92
CA GLY A 112 8.59 -33.44 1.70
C GLY A 112 9.31 -32.65 0.61
N CYS A 113 8.61 -31.76 -0.11
CA CYS A 113 9.19 -30.81 -1.05
C CYS A 113 9.53 -29.48 -0.37
N LYS A 114 10.39 -28.68 -1.03
CA LYS A 114 10.64 -27.29 -0.63
C LYS A 114 9.34 -26.48 -0.67
N VAL A 115 8.57 -26.61 -1.75
CA VAL A 115 7.21 -26.09 -1.84
C VAL A 115 6.28 -27.13 -1.23
N LYS A 116 6.00 -27.01 0.06
CA LYS A 116 5.37 -28.10 0.82
C LYS A 116 3.85 -28.13 0.70
N GLY A 117 3.25 -27.05 0.23
CA GLY A 117 1.81 -26.90 0.05
C GLY A 117 1.45 -25.51 -0.47
N GLY A 118 0.16 -25.30 -0.67
CA GLY A 118 -0.35 -24.09 -1.27
C GLY A 118 -1.74 -24.29 -1.86
N TYR A 119 -2.32 -23.22 -2.39
CA TYR A 119 -3.66 -23.22 -2.95
C TYR A 119 -3.79 -22.12 -4.03
N ASP A 120 -4.57 -22.38 -5.07
CA ASP A 120 -5.04 -21.37 -6.01
C ASP A 120 -6.43 -20.90 -5.58
N LEU A 121 -6.55 -19.63 -5.19
CA LEU A 121 -7.81 -19.05 -4.73
C LEU A 121 -8.70 -18.52 -5.86
N VAL A 122 -8.22 -18.50 -7.11
CA VAL A 122 -8.88 -17.76 -8.20
C VAL A 122 -9.05 -18.55 -9.49
N GLY A 123 -8.10 -19.39 -9.87
CA GLY A 123 -8.09 -20.10 -11.14
C GLY A 123 -7.67 -19.22 -12.33
N ALA A 124 -7.52 -19.84 -13.50
CA ALA A 124 -6.90 -19.22 -14.67
C ALA A 124 -7.70 -18.07 -15.30
N ASP A 125 -9.01 -18.24 -15.47
CA ASP A 125 -9.84 -17.39 -16.34
C ASP A 125 -10.76 -16.42 -15.56
N TRP A 126 -10.44 -16.07 -14.31
CA TRP A 126 -11.28 -15.17 -13.51
C TRP A 126 -11.10 -13.70 -13.92
N GLU A 127 -12.22 -13.00 -14.15
CA GLU A 127 -12.27 -11.57 -14.48
C GLU A 127 -13.05 -10.83 -13.37
N THR A 128 -12.38 -9.94 -12.63
CA THR A 128 -13.01 -9.17 -11.53
C THR A 128 -14.15 -8.27 -12.01
N HIS A 129 -14.09 -7.80 -13.27
CA HIS A 129 -15.11 -6.96 -13.91
C HIS A 129 -16.23 -7.78 -14.59
N ASN A 130 -16.14 -9.12 -14.61
CA ASN A 130 -17.08 -9.97 -15.32
C ASN A 130 -17.29 -11.34 -14.65
N GLU A 131 -17.30 -11.37 -13.32
CA GLU A 131 -17.35 -12.63 -12.55
C GLU A 131 -18.55 -13.53 -12.90
N ARG A 132 -19.65 -12.93 -13.38
CA ARG A 132 -20.83 -13.69 -13.81
C ARG A 132 -20.55 -14.61 -14.99
N LYS A 133 -19.66 -14.18 -15.89
CA LYS A 133 -19.25 -14.92 -17.07
C LYS A 133 -17.96 -15.71 -16.81
N HIS A 134 -17.09 -15.14 -16.00
CA HIS A 134 -15.74 -15.61 -15.71
C HIS A 134 -15.52 -15.69 -14.19
N PRO A 135 -16.19 -16.62 -13.47
CA PRO A 135 -16.11 -16.73 -12.01
C PRO A 135 -14.80 -17.36 -11.54
N LYS A 136 -14.44 -17.14 -10.26
CA LYS A 136 -13.33 -17.84 -9.59
C LYS A 136 -13.48 -19.36 -9.71
N GLN A 137 -12.38 -20.05 -10.00
CA GLN A 137 -12.27 -21.51 -10.07
C GLN A 137 -11.10 -22.01 -9.20
N PRO A 138 -11.23 -21.94 -7.86
CA PRO A 138 -10.14 -22.30 -6.95
C PRO A 138 -9.79 -23.79 -7.01
N ASP A 139 -8.51 -24.12 -6.86
CA ASP A 139 -8.02 -25.49 -6.78
C ASP A 139 -6.75 -25.63 -5.92
N ASN A 140 -6.19 -26.85 -5.83
CA ASN A 140 -5.03 -27.14 -4.97
C ASN A 140 -3.67 -26.95 -5.68
N ASP A 141 -3.64 -26.43 -6.91
CA ASP A 141 -2.45 -26.30 -7.74
C ASP A 141 -2.04 -24.83 -7.90
N PRO A 142 -1.12 -24.31 -7.08
CA PRO A 142 -0.69 -22.92 -7.14
C PRO A 142 0.31 -22.66 -8.28
N MET A 143 0.20 -23.35 -9.42
CA MET A 143 1.10 -23.19 -10.56
C MET A 143 1.11 -21.75 -11.06
N ASP A 144 2.31 -21.24 -11.34
CA ASP A 144 2.48 -19.90 -11.91
C ASP A 144 2.48 -19.95 -13.43
N TYR A 145 1.63 -19.15 -14.05
CA TYR A 145 1.64 -18.90 -15.49
C TYR A 145 2.04 -17.46 -15.85
N GLN A 146 2.29 -16.61 -14.85
CA GLN A 146 2.77 -15.23 -15.05
C GLN A 146 4.29 -15.08 -14.83
N GLY A 147 4.82 -15.73 -13.78
CA GLY A 147 6.24 -15.77 -13.45
C GLY A 147 6.68 -14.84 -12.32
N HIS A 148 5.84 -13.90 -11.86
CA HIS A 148 6.21 -12.97 -10.80
C HIS A 148 6.37 -13.68 -9.45
N GLY A 149 5.40 -14.51 -9.05
CA GLY A 149 5.48 -15.29 -7.81
C GLY A 149 6.65 -16.28 -7.81
N THR A 150 6.97 -16.85 -8.97
CA THR A 150 8.19 -17.64 -9.18
C THR A 150 9.46 -16.82 -8.93
N HIS A 151 9.50 -15.56 -9.36
CA HIS A 151 10.62 -14.63 -9.11
C HIS A 151 10.77 -14.30 -7.63
N VAL A 152 9.66 -13.97 -6.98
CA VAL A 152 9.59 -13.71 -5.53
C VAL A 152 10.10 -14.92 -4.73
N ALA A 153 9.66 -16.13 -5.08
CA ALA A 153 10.10 -17.37 -4.42
C ALA A 153 11.60 -17.62 -4.57
N GLY A 154 12.18 -17.31 -5.73
CA GLY A 154 13.61 -17.46 -5.96
C GLY A 154 14.47 -16.55 -5.09
N ILE A 155 14.02 -15.32 -4.83
CA ILE A 155 14.72 -14.37 -3.94
C ILE A 155 14.83 -14.93 -2.53
N ILE A 156 13.77 -15.61 -2.07
CA ILE A 156 13.74 -16.24 -0.74
C ILE A 156 14.60 -17.50 -0.76
N ALA A 157 14.32 -18.46 -1.64
CA ALA A 157 14.67 -19.85 -1.40
C ALA A 157 15.37 -20.57 -2.57
N ALA A 158 15.73 -19.88 -3.65
CA ALA A 158 16.45 -20.51 -4.76
C ALA A 158 17.78 -21.13 -4.30
N LYS A 159 18.14 -22.27 -4.87
CA LYS A 159 19.44 -22.92 -4.65
C LYS A 159 19.89 -23.67 -5.89
N ASN A 160 20.91 -23.16 -6.57
CA ASN A 160 21.66 -23.88 -7.60
C ASN A 160 23.16 -23.51 -7.50
N GLU A 161 23.96 -23.83 -8.52
CA GLU A 161 25.42 -23.60 -8.52
C GLU A 161 25.83 -22.12 -8.50
N TRP A 162 24.98 -21.18 -8.90
CA TRP A 162 25.32 -19.76 -9.11
C TRP A 162 24.31 -18.76 -8.56
N LEU A 163 23.07 -19.18 -8.29
CA LEU A 163 22.01 -18.41 -7.64
C LEU A 163 21.68 -19.06 -6.29
N THR A 164 21.70 -18.24 -5.25
CA THR A 164 21.29 -18.62 -3.90
C THR A 164 20.36 -17.52 -3.39
N GLY A 165 19.15 -17.90 -2.97
CA GLY A 165 18.22 -17.00 -2.29
C GLY A 165 18.69 -16.69 -0.86
N VAL A 166 18.01 -15.79 -0.18
CA VAL A 166 18.38 -15.34 1.17
C VAL A 166 18.28 -16.48 2.20
N ALA A 167 17.25 -17.31 2.14
CA ALA A 167 17.01 -18.47 3.01
C ALA A 167 16.81 -19.76 2.16
N PRO A 168 17.89 -20.30 1.56
CA PRO A 168 17.80 -21.39 0.58
C PRO A 168 17.36 -22.73 1.18
N GLU A 169 17.24 -22.85 2.51
CA GLU A 169 16.75 -24.05 3.20
C GLU A 169 15.37 -23.86 3.85
N ALA A 170 14.72 -22.70 3.62
CA ALA A 170 13.33 -22.48 4.01
C ALA A 170 12.38 -23.38 3.21
N GLU A 171 11.26 -23.73 3.85
CA GLU A 171 10.09 -24.34 3.24
C GLU A 171 9.11 -23.24 2.82
N LEU A 172 8.39 -23.46 1.72
CA LEU A 172 7.46 -22.50 1.13
C LEU A 172 6.02 -23.01 1.16
N LEU A 173 5.10 -22.11 1.47
CA LEU A 173 3.66 -22.22 1.23
C LEU A 173 3.27 -21.19 0.18
N ILE A 174 2.46 -21.55 -0.80
CA ILE A 174 2.15 -20.67 -1.94
C ILE A 174 0.65 -20.45 -2.06
N TYR A 175 0.23 -19.21 -2.08
CA TYR A 175 -1.16 -18.83 -2.25
C TYR A 175 -1.26 -17.97 -3.51
N LYS A 176 -1.80 -18.57 -4.57
CA LYS A 176 -2.04 -17.90 -5.84
C LYS A 176 -3.32 -17.09 -5.71
N VAL A 177 -3.21 -15.78 -5.95
CA VAL A 177 -4.33 -14.83 -5.81
C VAL A 177 -4.63 -14.05 -7.09
N PHE A 178 -3.81 -14.19 -8.13
CA PHE A 178 -4.06 -13.59 -9.44
C PHE A 178 -4.48 -14.64 -10.47
N SER A 179 -5.48 -14.34 -11.29
CA SER A 179 -5.80 -15.13 -12.49
C SER A 179 -4.68 -15.08 -13.52
N ASP A 180 -4.66 -16.03 -14.46
CA ASP A 180 -3.62 -16.11 -15.48
C ASP A 180 -3.86 -15.12 -16.63
N ASP A 181 -5.13 -14.83 -16.91
CA ASP A 181 -5.58 -13.78 -17.83
C ASP A 181 -7.04 -13.40 -17.52
N PRO A 182 -7.35 -12.13 -17.19
CA PRO A 182 -6.45 -11.00 -16.95
C PRO A 182 -5.75 -11.12 -15.59
N TRP A 183 -4.59 -10.48 -15.40
CA TRP A 183 -3.80 -10.54 -14.14
C TRP A 183 -4.43 -9.73 -13.00
N GLU A 184 -5.59 -10.16 -12.53
CA GLU A 184 -6.44 -9.42 -11.59
C GLU A 184 -6.58 -10.13 -10.24
N THR A 185 -6.74 -9.34 -9.18
CA THR A 185 -7.12 -9.82 -7.85
C THR A 185 -8.02 -8.82 -7.12
N ASP A 186 -8.46 -9.15 -5.91
CA ASP A 186 -9.27 -8.30 -5.04
C ASP A 186 -8.83 -8.44 -3.57
N GLU A 187 -9.14 -7.43 -2.75
CA GLU A 187 -8.69 -7.38 -1.34
C GLU A 187 -9.17 -8.60 -0.53
N GLU A 188 -10.38 -9.10 -0.76
CA GLU A 188 -10.94 -10.25 -0.04
C GLU A 188 -10.21 -11.57 -0.35
N THR A 189 -9.75 -11.78 -1.59
CA THR A 189 -8.95 -12.94 -1.97
C THR A 189 -7.60 -12.90 -1.29
N ILE A 190 -6.95 -11.73 -1.30
CA ILE A 190 -5.67 -11.56 -0.64
C ILE A 190 -5.86 -11.81 0.88
N MET A 191 -6.90 -11.22 1.50
CA MET A 191 -7.25 -11.47 2.89
C MET A 191 -7.42 -12.97 3.17
N GLN A 192 -8.11 -13.71 2.29
CA GLN A 192 -8.33 -15.15 2.48
C GLN A 192 -7.01 -15.91 2.47
N ALA A 193 -6.10 -15.56 1.56
CA ALA A 193 -4.75 -16.12 1.50
C ALA A 193 -3.93 -15.86 2.79
N LEU A 194 -4.07 -14.69 3.43
CA LEU A 194 -3.45 -14.44 4.76
C LEU A 194 -3.97 -15.41 5.82
N CYS A 195 -5.28 -15.65 5.83
CA CYS A 195 -5.90 -16.56 6.79
C CYS A 195 -5.47 -18.01 6.54
N ASP A 196 -5.42 -18.43 5.29
CA ASP A 196 -4.99 -19.77 4.93
C ASP A 196 -3.51 -19.98 5.27
N ALA A 197 -2.65 -18.99 5.02
CA ALA A 197 -1.24 -18.99 5.42
C ALA A 197 -1.08 -19.05 6.95
N TYR A 198 -1.86 -18.25 7.68
CA TYR A 198 -1.89 -18.27 9.14
C TYR A 198 -2.26 -19.66 9.67
N ASN A 199 -3.34 -20.25 9.14
CA ASN A 199 -3.85 -21.56 9.56
C ASN A 199 -2.90 -22.71 9.17
N ALA A 200 -2.19 -22.57 8.05
CA ALA A 200 -1.20 -23.56 7.59
C ALA A 200 0.12 -23.56 8.36
N GLY A 201 0.28 -22.67 9.36
CA GLY A 201 1.46 -22.69 10.23
C GLY A 201 2.59 -21.75 9.81
N ALA A 202 2.37 -20.80 8.91
CA ALA A 202 3.42 -19.91 8.45
C ALA A 202 4.05 -19.07 9.59
N ASP A 203 5.38 -18.99 9.61
CA ASP A 203 6.12 -18.11 10.52
C ASP A 203 6.23 -16.70 9.93
N VAL A 204 6.40 -16.63 8.62
CA VAL A 204 6.57 -15.43 7.83
C VAL A 204 5.56 -15.46 6.69
N ILE A 205 4.84 -14.36 6.46
CA ILE A 205 4.02 -14.15 5.28
C ILE A 205 4.58 -12.95 4.52
N THR A 206 4.79 -13.11 3.22
CA THR A 206 5.17 -12.01 2.33
C THR A 206 4.14 -11.82 1.24
N SER A 207 3.81 -10.56 0.94
CA SER A 207 2.94 -10.19 -0.16
C SER A 207 3.53 -9.00 -0.91
N SER A 208 3.66 -9.16 -2.22
CA SER A 208 4.18 -8.13 -3.12
C SER A 208 3.04 -7.42 -3.85
N ILE A 209 1.96 -7.11 -3.13
CA ILE A 209 0.67 -6.66 -3.65
C ILE A 209 0.18 -5.46 -2.83
N GLY A 210 -0.42 -4.47 -3.49
CA GLY A 210 -1.12 -3.37 -2.83
C GLY A 210 -1.46 -2.23 -3.78
N GLN A 211 -2.09 -1.20 -3.23
CA GLN A 211 -2.61 -0.03 -3.97
C GLN A 211 -2.35 1.28 -3.21
N PRO A 212 -2.39 2.45 -3.87
CA PRO A 212 -2.13 3.74 -3.25
C PRO A 212 -3.27 4.27 -2.35
N ASN A 213 -3.92 3.38 -1.59
CA ASN A 213 -4.97 3.64 -0.59
C ASN A 213 -4.47 3.28 0.82
N GLY A 214 -3.26 3.72 1.18
CA GLY A 214 -2.54 3.37 2.41
C GLY A 214 -3.10 3.93 3.72
N TRP A 215 -4.36 3.63 4.02
CA TRP A 215 -5.00 3.82 5.32
C TRP A 215 -4.74 2.61 6.22
N SER A 216 -4.28 2.85 7.44
CA SER A 216 -3.92 1.81 8.41
C SER A 216 -5.12 0.99 8.92
N ASP A 217 -6.34 1.50 8.73
CA ASP A 217 -7.61 0.84 9.04
C ASP A 217 -8.32 0.25 7.81
N ASN A 218 -7.64 0.19 6.66
CA ASN A 218 -8.02 -0.65 5.53
C ASN A 218 -8.13 -2.13 5.97
N PRO A 219 -9.11 -2.92 5.49
CA PRO A 219 -9.42 -4.24 6.03
C PRO A 219 -8.24 -5.23 5.89
N TRP A 220 -7.50 -5.15 4.78
CA TRP A 220 -6.30 -5.94 4.53
C TRP A 220 -5.16 -5.57 5.49
N ALA A 221 -4.90 -4.26 5.68
CA ALA A 221 -3.91 -3.77 6.65
C ALA A 221 -4.27 -4.14 8.10
N MET A 222 -5.55 -4.08 8.46
CA MET A 222 -6.06 -4.46 9.77
C MET A 222 -5.87 -5.95 10.04
N LEU A 223 -6.23 -6.82 9.09
CA LEU A 223 -6.05 -8.26 9.22
C LEU A 223 -4.56 -8.59 9.39
N ALA A 224 -3.69 -8.04 8.54
CA ALA A 224 -2.25 -8.21 8.65
C ALA A 224 -1.70 -7.78 10.02
N SER A 225 -2.17 -6.64 10.55
CA SER A 225 -1.80 -6.16 11.89
C SER A 225 -2.17 -7.16 12.99
N ARG A 226 -3.38 -7.75 12.91
CA ARG A 226 -3.82 -8.76 13.89
C ARG A 226 -3.05 -10.07 13.78
N LEU A 227 -2.59 -10.45 12.58
CA LEU A 227 -1.71 -11.62 12.40
C LEU A 227 -0.33 -11.40 13.03
N VAL A 228 0.19 -10.18 12.98
CA VAL A 228 1.39 -9.79 13.72
C VAL A 228 1.18 -9.96 15.22
N ASP A 229 0.02 -9.56 15.76
CA ASP A 229 -0.33 -9.81 17.17
C ASP A 229 -0.42 -11.29 17.54
N LYS A 230 -0.59 -12.19 16.55
CA LYS A 230 -0.57 -13.66 16.72
C LYS A 230 0.82 -14.27 16.49
N GLY A 231 1.85 -13.45 16.32
CA GLY A 231 3.23 -13.91 16.16
C GLY A 231 3.62 -14.27 14.74
N VAL A 232 2.85 -13.91 13.71
CA VAL A 232 3.29 -14.03 12.31
C VAL A 232 4.01 -12.78 11.85
N VAL A 233 5.21 -12.93 11.31
CA VAL A 233 5.90 -11.81 10.67
C VAL A 233 5.26 -11.55 9.31
N VAL A 234 4.56 -10.43 9.16
CA VAL A 234 3.95 -10.03 7.88
C VAL A 234 4.80 -8.94 7.22
N ILE A 235 5.15 -9.16 5.96
CA ILE A 235 6.04 -8.31 5.18
C ILE A 235 5.33 -7.97 3.87
N ALA A 236 5.33 -6.68 3.52
CA ALA A 236 4.69 -6.20 2.30
C ALA A 236 5.60 -5.23 1.54
N SER A 237 5.48 -5.21 0.22
CA SER A 237 6.15 -4.23 -0.62
C SER A 237 5.61 -2.82 -0.35
N ALA A 238 6.48 -1.82 -0.34
CA ALA A 238 6.06 -0.44 -0.09
C ALA A 238 5.22 0.17 -1.22
N GLY A 239 5.33 -0.36 -2.45
CA GLY A 239 4.72 0.16 -3.68
C GLY A 239 5.75 0.69 -4.68
N ASN A 240 5.34 0.85 -5.95
CA ASN A 240 6.18 1.31 -7.05
C ASN A 240 5.73 2.68 -7.61
N GLU A 241 5.02 3.46 -6.81
CA GLU A 241 4.39 4.74 -7.14
C GLU A 241 5.25 5.93 -6.65
N GLY A 242 6.55 5.74 -6.47
CA GLY A 242 7.47 6.75 -5.94
C GLY A 242 7.48 8.06 -6.73
N GLU A 243 7.15 8.04 -8.02
CA GLU A 243 7.05 9.24 -8.86
C GLU A 243 5.99 10.25 -8.38
N PHE A 244 4.96 9.76 -7.67
CA PHE A 244 3.88 10.60 -7.15
C PHE A 244 4.29 11.38 -5.90
N GLY A 245 5.40 11.03 -5.23
CA GLY A 245 5.84 11.67 -4.00
C GLY A 245 5.13 11.12 -2.74
N PRO A 246 5.20 11.85 -1.60
CA PRO A 246 4.63 11.46 -0.30
C PRO A 246 3.12 11.22 -0.32
N PHE A 247 2.58 10.61 0.74
CA PHE A 247 1.15 10.30 0.89
C PHE A 247 0.60 9.43 -0.24
N TYR A 248 1.37 8.41 -0.60
CA TYR A 248 1.01 7.43 -1.63
C TYR A 248 1.27 5.99 -1.18
N SER A 249 1.35 5.78 0.14
CA SER A 249 1.68 4.49 0.76
C SER A 249 0.76 3.37 0.28
N SER A 250 1.33 2.16 0.13
CA SER A 250 0.61 0.97 -0.32
C SER A 250 -0.30 0.36 0.77
N SER A 251 -1.54 -0.01 0.42
CA SER A 251 -2.43 -0.79 1.29
C SER A 251 -1.79 -2.10 1.74
N GLY A 252 -2.14 -2.53 2.96
CA GLY A 252 -1.51 -3.67 3.62
C GLY A 252 -0.19 -3.37 4.27
N ALA A 253 0.75 -2.77 3.52
CA ALA A 253 2.07 -2.39 4.02
C ALA A 253 1.99 -1.37 5.17
N VAL A 254 0.93 -0.57 5.19
CA VAL A 254 0.62 0.39 6.26
C VAL A 254 0.07 -0.23 7.56
N GLY A 255 -0.16 -1.54 7.60
CA GLY A 255 -0.60 -2.23 8.82
C GLY A 255 0.37 -2.02 9.99
N ARG A 256 -0.18 -1.93 11.20
CA ARG A 256 0.60 -1.80 12.44
C ARG A 256 1.39 -3.08 12.68
N GLY A 257 2.70 -2.95 12.86
CA GLY A 257 3.61 -4.09 13.03
C GLY A 257 3.92 -4.87 11.75
N VAL A 258 3.28 -4.57 10.62
CA VAL A 258 3.67 -5.08 9.30
C VAL A 258 4.98 -4.39 8.88
N LEU A 259 5.89 -5.11 8.24
CA LEU A 259 7.11 -4.54 7.66
C LEU A 259 6.86 -4.09 6.22
N ALA A 260 6.77 -2.78 5.99
CA ALA A 260 6.78 -2.19 4.65
C ALA A 260 8.22 -2.03 4.15
N VAL A 261 8.49 -2.55 2.96
CA VAL A 261 9.87 -2.64 2.44
C VAL A 261 10.06 -1.76 1.20
N ALA A 262 10.90 -0.75 1.32
CA ALA A 262 11.40 0.05 0.21
C ALA A 262 12.50 -0.67 -0.59
N ALA A 263 12.71 -0.21 -1.82
CA ALA A 263 13.71 -0.77 -2.73
C ALA A 263 14.98 0.10 -2.84
N ALA A 264 16.12 -0.57 -2.88
CA ALA A 264 17.41 0.03 -3.22
C ALA A 264 18.08 -0.71 -4.39
N ASN A 265 18.84 0.07 -5.17
CA ASN A 265 19.85 -0.44 -6.07
C ASN A 265 21.13 -0.72 -5.29
N VAL A 266 21.56 -1.98 -5.33
CA VAL A 266 22.79 -2.48 -4.73
C VAL A 266 23.69 -3.19 -5.75
N THR A 267 23.35 -3.11 -7.04
CA THR A 267 24.08 -3.78 -8.13
C THR A 267 25.27 -2.96 -8.62
N THR A 268 25.49 -1.76 -8.05
CA THR A 268 26.71 -0.97 -8.24
C THR A 268 27.93 -1.82 -7.87
N LYS A 269 28.68 -2.23 -8.89
CA LYS A 269 29.71 -3.27 -8.79
C LYS A 269 30.75 -2.89 -7.73
N PRO A 270 30.96 -3.69 -6.67
CA PRO A 270 32.01 -3.45 -5.68
C PRO A 270 33.43 -3.47 -6.29
N ASN A 271 33.59 -3.93 -7.55
CA ASN A 271 34.86 -4.01 -8.27
C ASN A 271 34.72 -3.61 -9.75
N ALA A 272 34.14 -2.44 -10.06
CA ALA A 272 34.38 -1.81 -11.36
C ALA A 272 35.82 -1.29 -11.41
N ASN A 273 36.71 -2.03 -12.09
CA ASN A 273 38.09 -1.61 -12.29
C ASN A 273 38.14 -0.17 -12.83
N ARG A 274 38.64 0.75 -11.99
CA ARG A 274 39.30 2.02 -12.34
C ARG A 274 38.63 2.82 -13.48
N THR A 275 37.48 3.41 -13.20
CA THR A 275 37.13 4.81 -13.56
C THR A 275 35.80 5.20 -12.93
N GLY A 276 35.86 5.72 -11.70
CA GLY A 276 34.94 6.78 -11.23
C GLY A 276 33.73 6.36 -10.42
N GLU A 277 33.91 6.33 -9.09
CA GLU A 277 32.93 6.27 -8.00
C GLU A 277 32.05 5.01 -7.83
N ASP A 278 32.40 4.22 -6.81
CA ASP A 278 31.44 3.34 -6.14
C ASP A 278 30.36 4.23 -5.48
N LEU A 279 29.13 4.13 -5.97
CA LEU A 279 27.99 4.91 -5.46
C LEU A 279 27.39 4.29 -4.19
N GLY A 280 27.78 3.05 -3.85
CA GLY A 280 27.13 2.25 -2.83
C GLY A 280 25.63 2.04 -3.09
N PRO A 281 24.92 1.47 -2.12
CA PRO A 281 23.47 1.33 -2.16
C PRO A 281 22.75 2.67 -2.31
N LEU A 282 21.79 2.75 -3.23
CA LEU A 282 20.97 3.94 -3.48
C LEU A 282 19.48 3.59 -3.46
N PRO A 283 18.60 4.43 -2.88
CA PRO A 283 17.16 4.30 -3.07
C PRO A 283 16.80 4.41 -4.56
N VAL A 284 15.78 3.69 -5.01
CA VAL A 284 15.31 3.77 -6.40
C VAL A 284 14.11 4.70 -6.54
N TYR A 285 13.99 5.37 -7.68
CA TYR A 285 12.99 6.42 -7.90
C TYR A 285 11.54 5.93 -7.78
N PHE A 286 11.27 4.67 -8.14
CA PHE A 286 9.91 4.13 -8.08
C PHE A 286 9.50 3.72 -6.66
N THR A 287 10.41 3.62 -5.68
CA THR A 287 10.01 3.18 -4.33
C THR A 287 9.01 4.16 -3.75
N THR A 288 7.81 3.67 -3.39
CA THR A 288 6.74 4.52 -2.84
C THR A 288 7.17 5.21 -1.55
N TRP A 289 6.71 6.45 -1.40
CA TRP A 289 7.00 7.29 -0.24
C TRP A 289 5.80 7.31 0.71
N GLY A 290 6.11 7.18 2.00
CA GLY A 290 5.22 7.62 3.04
C GLY A 290 5.26 9.15 3.22
N PRO A 291 4.72 9.66 4.33
CA PRO A 291 3.99 8.91 5.35
C PRO A 291 2.67 8.30 4.84
N THR A 292 1.98 7.56 5.70
CA THR A 292 0.59 7.17 5.43
C THR A 292 -0.33 8.40 5.41
N ASN A 293 -1.58 8.21 4.98
CA ASN A 293 -2.59 9.28 4.95
C ASN A 293 -2.93 9.81 6.37
N GLU A 294 -2.55 9.08 7.41
CA GLU A 294 -2.67 9.47 8.81
C GLU A 294 -1.34 9.91 9.43
N LEU A 295 -0.35 10.26 8.61
CA LEU A 295 0.99 10.70 9.04
C LEU A 295 1.82 9.65 9.80
N LEU A 296 1.50 8.36 9.65
CA LEU A 296 2.33 7.30 10.23
C LEU A 296 3.60 7.08 9.39
N LEU A 297 4.71 6.79 10.07
CA LEU A 297 5.99 6.50 9.41
C LEU A 297 5.96 5.17 8.66
N LYS A 298 6.05 5.25 7.34
CA LYS A 298 6.32 4.16 6.40
C LYS A 298 7.20 4.68 5.26
N PRO A 299 7.97 3.83 4.57
CA PRO A 299 8.22 2.41 4.86
C PRO A 299 9.08 2.19 6.12
N ASP A 300 9.24 0.94 6.58
CA ASP A 300 9.98 0.62 7.82
C ASP A 300 11.49 0.42 7.57
N ILE A 301 11.82 -0.19 6.43
CA ILE A 301 13.18 -0.63 6.09
C ILE A 301 13.35 -0.63 4.57
N THR A 302 14.60 -0.68 4.09
CA THR A 302 14.93 -0.85 2.67
C THR A 302 15.72 -2.13 2.45
N ALA A 303 15.47 -2.80 1.33
CA ALA A 303 16.22 -3.98 0.90
C ALA A 303 16.59 -3.87 -0.60
N PRO A 304 17.45 -4.75 -1.12
CA PRO A 304 17.70 -4.85 -2.56
C PRO A 304 16.41 -5.04 -3.35
N GLY A 305 16.17 -4.23 -4.39
CA GLY A 305 14.94 -4.29 -5.19
C GLY A 305 15.08 -3.84 -6.64
N TYR A 306 16.31 -3.63 -7.12
CA TYR A 306 16.57 -3.15 -8.48
C TYR A 306 17.53 -4.08 -9.20
N MET A 307 17.16 -4.50 -10.41
CA MET A 307 17.88 -5.49 -11.22
C MET A 307 18.22 -6.75 -10.42
N ILE A 308 17.21 -7.33 -9.77
CA ILE A 308 17.35 -8.51 -8.93
C ILE A 308 17.18 -9.75 -9.81
N MET A 309 18.27 -10.50 -9.98
CA MET A 309 18.25 -11.78 -10.68
C MET A 309 17.54 -12.84 -9.83
N SER A 310 16.51 -13.49 -10.39
CA SER A 310 15.81 -14.60 -9.74
C SER A 310 15.21 -15.58 -10.75
N THR A 311 14.54 -16.62 -10.27
CA THR A 311 13.86 -17.65 -11.06
C THR A 311 12.63 -17.12 -11.77
N VAL A 312 12.38 -17.53 -13.00
CA VAL A 312 11.09 -17.32 -13.70
C VAL A 312 10.66 -18.64 -14.34
N LEU A 313 9.55 -18.64 -15.07
CA LEU A 313 9.00 -19.83 -15.71
C LEU A 313 10.00 -20.53 -16.63
N ASN A 314 9.74 -21.81 -16.93
CA ASN A 314 10.50 -22.60 -17.92
C ASN A 314 11.98 -22.80 -17.56
N GLN A 315 12.31 -22.98 -16.27
CA GLN A 315 13.68 -23.17 -15.78
C GLN A 315 14.62 -21.99 -16.10
N SER A 316 14.06 -20.79 -16.27
CA SER A 316 14.78 -19.59 -16.68
C SER A 316 14.99 -18.63 -15.51
N TYR A 317 15.74 -17.56 -15.76
CA TYR A 317 16.10 -16.55 -14.77
C TYR A 317 16.13 -15.17 -15.41
N GLU A 318 15.60 -14.17 -14.70
CA GLU A 318 15.49 -12.80 -15.19
C GLU A 318 15.75 -11.77 -14.08
N GLU A 319 16.17 -10.57 -14.50
CA GLU A 319 16.33 -9.41 -13.61
C GLU A 319 15.05 -8.58 -13.63
N LEU A 320 14.38 -8.50 -12.48
CA LEU A 320 13.23 -7.63 -12.26
C LEU A 320 13.57 -6.53 -11.25
N SER A 321 12.91 -5.38 -11.40
CA SER A 321 13.00 -4.27 -10.45
C SER A 321 11.62 -3.89 -9.92
N GLY A 322 11.54 -3.76 -8.61
CA GLY A 322 10.32 -3.43 -7.87
C GLY A 322 10.51 -3.61 -6.37
N THR A 323 9.70 -2.93 -5.57
CA THR A 323 9.58 -3.24 -4.13
C THR A 323 9.11 -4.68 -3.90
N SER A 324 8.44 -5.27 -4.90
CA SER A 324 8.12 -6.70 -5.00
C SER A 324 9.33 -7.65 -4.90
N MET A 325 10.55 -7.16 -5.17
CA MET A 325 11.78 -7.93 -5.01
C MET A 325 12.43 -7.68 -3.64
N SER A 326 12.13 -6.55 -3.00
CA SER A 326 12.66 -6.18 -1.68
C SER A 326 11.92 -6.85 -0.54
N ALA A 327 10.58 -6.93 -0.61
CA ALA A 327 9.76 -7.65 0.36
C ALA A 327 10.20 -9.11 0.58
N PRO A 328 10.33 -9.97 -0.46
CA PRO A 328 10.83 -11.34 -0.29
C PRO A 328 12.26 -11.41 0.23
N TYR A 329 13.10 -10.40 -0.03
CA TYR A 329 14.44 -10.35 0.53
C TYR A 329 14.41 -10.24 2.06
N ILE A 330 13.55 -9.37 2.61
CA ILE A 330 13.30 -9.27 4.06
C ILE A 330 12.63 -10.54 4.60
N ALA A 331 11.72 -11.16 3.85
CA ALA A 331 11.11 -12.43 4.23
C ALA A 331 12.14 -13.55 4.38
N GLY A 332 13.13 -13.57 3.50
CA GLY A 332 14.29 -14.44 3.64
C GLY A 332 15.12 -14.14 4.91
N ILE A 333 15.37 -12.88 5.26
CA ILE A 333 16.09 -12.53 6.49
C ILE A 333 15.30 -12.99 7.74
N ALA A 334 13.97 -12.79 7.73
CA ALA A 334 13.11 -13.30 8.79
C ALA A 334 13.18 -14.84 8.89
N ALA A 335 13.19 -15.54 7.74
CA ALA A 335 13.35 -16.99 7.68
C ALA A 335 14.72 -17.48 8.20
N LEU A 336 15.81 -16.73 7.95
CA LEU A 336 17.12 -17.00 8.57
C LEU A 336 17.05 -16.91 10.10
N PHE A 337 16.37 -15.89 10.63
CA PHE A 337 16.17 -15.73 12.08
C PHE A 337 15.34 -16.90 12.65
N VAL A 338 14.21 -17.22 12.02
CA VAL A 338 13.34 -18.35 12.41
C VAL A 338 14.10 -19.67 12.41
N GLY A 339 14.93 -19.92 11.39
CA GLY A 339 15.71 -21.16 11.32
C GLY A 339 16.77 -21.28 12.41
N GLN A 340 17.25 -20.16 12.95
CA GLN A 340 18.25 -20.13 14.03
C GLN A 340 17.63 -20.15 15.43
N TYR A 341 16.54 -19.40 15.64
CA TYR A 341 15.95 -19.12 16.96
C TYR A 341 14.54 -19.67 17.16
N GLY A 342 14.00 -20.38 16.17
CA GLY A 342 12.62 -20.86 16.15
C GLY A 342 11.62 -19.79 15.73
N GLY A 343 10.46 -20.24 15.25
CA GLY A 343 9.37 -19.37 14.81
C GLY A 343 8.31 -19.15 15.89
N ARG A 344 7.11 -18.80 15.45
CA ARG A 344 5.99 -18.43 16.34
C ARG A 344 5.58 -19.57 17.28
N ALA A 345 5.68 -20.82 16.82
CA ALA A 345 5.31 -21.99 17.61
C ALA A 345 6.22 -22.18 18.84
N PHE A 346 7.46 -21.69 18.77
CA PHE A 346 8.43 -21.76 19.86
C PHE A 346 8.40 -20.49 20.72
N ASN A 347 8.33 -19.31 20.10
CA ASN A 347 8.50 -18.01 20.76
C ASN A 347 7.19 -17.34 21.19
N GLY A 348 6.03 -17.85 20.78
CA GLY A 348 4.72 -17.29 21.11
C GLY A 348 4.39 -15.98 20.36
N ALA A 349 3.29 -15.34 20.77
CA ALA A 349 2.70 -14.21 20.05
C ALA A 349 3.57 -12.95 19.95
N GLY A 350 4.45 -12.69 20.94
CA GLY A 350 5.35 -11.53 20.93
C GLY A 350 6.49 -11.62 19.90
N PHE A 351 6.72 -12.81 19.32
CA PHE A 351 7.80 -13.08 18.39
C PHE A 351 7.84 -12.13 17.19
N ALA A 352 6.69 -11.92 16.53
CA ALA A 352 6.66 -11.15 15.30
C ALA A 352 7.02 -9.68 15.51
N LYS A 353 6.51 -9.05 16.58
CA LYS A 353 6.85 -7.67 16.93
C LYS A 353 8.33 -7.53 17.29
N MET A 354 8.86 -8.45 18.08
CA MET A 354 10.28 -8.50 18.43
C MET A 354 11.17 -8.57 17.17
N LEU A 355 10.86 -9.49 16.23
CA LEU A 355 11.63 -9.64 15.00
C LEU A 355 11.43 -8.46 14.04
N ARG A 356 10.21 -7.91 13.97
CA ARG A 356 9.94 -6.67 13.23
C ARG A 356 10.83 -5.54 13.73
N ASP A 357 10.93 -5.34 15.04
CA ASP A 357 11.75 -4.28 15.63
C ASP A 357 13.24 -4.51 15.39
N ARG A 358 13.71 -5.76 15.45
CA ARG A 358 15.08 -6.13 15.07
C ARG A 358 15.40 -5.80 13.61
N ILE A 359 14.51 -6.14 12.69
CA ILE A 359 14.68 -5.84 11.26
C ILE A 359 14.65 -4.33 11.04
N ALA A 360 13.58 -3.67 11.50
CA ALA A 360 13.36 -2.26 11.29
C ALA A 360 14.42 -1.38 11.96
N SER A 361 15.06 -1.79 13.05
CA SER A 361 16.12 -0.99 13.70
C SER A 361 17.52 -1.22 13.14
N SER A 362 17.71 -2.24 12.28
CA SER A 362 19.03 -2.61 11.74
C SER A 362 19.57 -1.67 10.65
N GLY A 363 18.69 -0.86 10.05
CA GLY A 363 18.94 -0.16 8.80
C GLY A 363 20.17 0.74 8.80
N THR A 364 20.91 0.69 7.69
CA THR A 364 22.06 1.54 7.41
C THR A 364 21.63 2.71 6.54
N THR A 365 22.04 3.91 6.93
CA THR A 365 21.64 5.15 6.26
C THR A 365 22.03 5.21 4.79
N LEU A 366 21.06 5.59 3.96
CA LEU A 366 21.21 5.79 2.52
C LEU A 366 21.28 7.30 2.19
N PRO A 367 21.95 7.69 1.09
CA PRO A 367 21.92 9.06 0.60
C PRO A 367 20.53 9.41 0.03
N PHE A 368 20.18 10.69 0.04
CA PHE A 368 18.93 11.16 -0.57
C PHE A 368 18.99 11.05 -2.09
N VAL A 369 17.94 10.47 -2.67
CA VAL A 369 17.74 10.34 -4.11
C VAL A 369 16.30 10.72 -4.43
N ASN A 370 16.12 11.66 -5.34
CA ASN A 370 14.85 11.92 -6.02
C ASN A 370 14.99 11.47 -7.48
N ASN A 371 15.07 12.41 -8.44
CA ASN A 371 15.54 12.16 -9.80
C ASN A 371 17.08 12.28 -9.94
N ARG A 372 17.78 12.72 -8.89
CA ARG A 372 19.23 12.93 -8.85
C ARG A 372 19.79 12.50 -7.50
N LEU A 373 21.04 12.06 -7.51
CA LEU A 373 21.77 11.75 -6.29
C LEU A 373 22.22 13.04 -5.60
N MET A 374 21.78 13.25 -4.36
CA MET A 374 22.11 14.45 -3.56
C MET A 374 22.86 14.06 -2.28
N ARG A 375 24.12 13.62 -2.42
CA ARG A 375 24.96 13.07 -1.33
C ARG A 375 25.09 13.92 -0.06
N LYS A 376 24.88 15.23 -0.15
CA LYS A 376 24.90 16.13 1.01
C LYS A 376 23.80 15.79 2.02
N TYR A 377 22.70 15.17 1.55
CA TYR A 377 21.55 14.83 2.36
C TYR A 377 21.40 13.32 2.49
N LYS A 378 20.84 12.90 3.62
CA LYS A 378 20.48 11.51 3.90
C LYS A 378 19.01 11.31 3.53
N ALA A 379 18.68 10.16 2.96
CA ALA A 379 17.31 9.83 2.57
C ALA A 379 16.35 9.91 3.76
N SER A 380 15.15 10.43 3.54
CA SER A 380 14.12 10.52 4.58
C SER A 380 13.63 9.12 4.99
N PRO A 381 13.28 8.87 6.26
CA PRO A 381 12.50 7.70 6.66
C PRO A 381 11.20 7.54 5.87
N PHE A 382 10.60 8.62 5.38
CA PHE A 382 9.44 8.56 4.48
C PHE A 382 9.77 7.91 3.13
N GLN A 383 11.04 7.81 2.76
CA GLN A 383 11.50 7.12 1.55
C GLN A 383 12.07 5.72 1.84
N VAL A 384 12.87 5.59 2.91
CA VAL A 384 13.72 4.39 3.12
C VAL A 384 13.54 3.73 4.49
N GLY A 385 12.65 4.24 5.34
CA GLY A 385 12.58 3.85 6.74
C GLY A 385 13.92 4.06 7.44
N THR A 386 14.43 3.04 8.14
CA THR A 386 15.76 3.13 8.74
C THR A 386 16.92 2.88 7.75
N GLY A 387 16.64 2.66 6.47
CA GLY A 387 17.64 2.48 5.42
C GLY A 387 17.89 1.01 5.08
N LEU A 388 19.05 0.70 4.47
CA LEU A 388 19.35 -0.65 3.98
C LEU A 388 19.52 -1.64 5.14
N VAL A 389 18.75 -2.71 5.12
CA VAL A 389 18.78 -3.79 6.12
C VAL A 389 20.19 -4.36 6.32
N ASP A 390 20.53 -4.66 7.59
CA ASP A 390 21.74 -5.39 7.95
C ASP A 390 21.35 -6.68 8.69
N ALA A 391 21.28 -7.79 7.95
CA ALA A 391 20.90 -9.10 8.45
C ALA A 391 21.83 -9.61 9.56
N TRP A 392 23.10 -9.18 9.57
CA TRP A 392 24.01 -9.57 10.64
C TRP A 392 23.59 -8.96 11.97
N LYS A 393 23.17 -7.69 12.00
CA LYS A 393 22.61 -7.05 13.20
C LYS A 393 21.30 -7.72 13.62
N VAL A 394 20.45 -8.10 12.65
CA VAL A 394 19.17 -8.75 12.91
C VAL A 394 19.33 -10.08 13.66
N LEU A 395 20.41 -10.81 13.44
CA LEU A 395 20.61 -12.11 14.12
C LEU A 395 21.55 -12.02 15.32
N ASN A 396 22.61 -11.20 15.27
CA ASN A 396 23.73 -11.33 16.22
C ASN A 396 23.82 -10.24 17.29
N TYR A 397 22.99 -9.21 17.24
CA TYR A 397 23.01 -8.19 18.30
C TYR A 397 22.37 -8.69 19.59
N ASP A 398 22.96 -8.33 20.72
CA ASP A 398 22.42 -8.57 22.07
C ASP A 398 21.46 -7.47 22.51
N THR A 399 21.43 -6.33 21.83
CA THR A 399 20.48 -5.26 22.10
C THR A 399 19.14 -5.53 21.40
N GLN A 400 18.07 -5.69 22.19
CA GLN A 400 16.70 -5.72 21.70
C GLN A 400 16.02 -4.38 21.98
N LEU A 401 15.41 -3.79 20.95
CA LEU A 401 14.54 -2.63 21.10
C LEU A 401 13.07 -3.06 21.07
N GLU A 402 12.24 -2.37 21.83
CA GLU A 402 10.78 -2.42 21.71
C GLU A 402 10.30 -0.97 21.56
N TYR A 403 9.70 -0.66 20.43
CA TYR A 403 9.35 0.72 20.08
C TYR A 403 8.24 0.84 19.05
N GLU A 404 7.54 1.96 19.07
CA GLU A 404 6.80 2.46 17.92
C GLU A 404 7.68 3.48 17.16
N PRO A 405 7.65 3.50 15.81
CA PRO A 405 8.25 4.60 15.06
C PRO A 405 7.72 5.94 15.57
N PHE A 406 8.59 6.93 15.78
CA PHE A 406 8.21 8.23 16.33
C PHE A 406 7.50 9.07 15.26
N SER A 407 6.24 8.71 14.97
CA SER A 407 5.36 9.38 14.03
C SER A 407 4.80 10.62 14.71
N LEU A 408 5.51 11.74 14.58
CA LEU A 408 5.29 12.95 15.35
C LEU A 408 3.98 13.68 15.00
N MET A 409 3.28 13.20 13.97
CA MET A 409 2.04 13.77 13.43
C MET A 409 2.26 15.19 12.89
N ASP A 410 1.18 15.97 12.80
CA ASP A 410 1.16 17.37 12.40
C ASP A 410 1.22 18.31 13.61
N THR A 411 1.06 19.63 13.40
CA THR A 411 1.19 20.60 14.50
C THR A 411 0.08 20.50 15.55
N GLU A 412 -1.12 20.05 15.16
CA GLU A 412 -2.29 19.96 16.05
C GLU A 412 -2.32 18.64 16.82
N LEU A 413 -1.96 17.53 16.16
CA LEU A 413 -1.89 16.20 16.75
C LEU A 413 -0.49 15.87 17.30
N PHE A 414 0.39 16.87 17.40
CA PHE A 414 1.79 16.71 17.77
C PHE A 414 1.97 15.98 19.10
N ARG A 415 2.78 14.92 19.07
CA ARG A 415 3.15 14.15 20.28
C ARG A 415 4.61 14.42 20.64
N PRO A 416 4.88 15.20 21.72
CA PRO A 416 6.25 15.60 22.03
C PRO A 416 7.08 14.46 22.65
N ARG A 417 6.49 13.60 23.47
CA ARG A 417 7.23 12.59 24.26
C ARG A 417 6.93 11.18 23.76
N TRP A 418 8.00 10.42 23.52
CA TRP A 418 7.94 9.03 23.06
C TRP A 418 8.81 8.16 23.96
N SER A 419 8.26 7.02 24.40
CA SER A 419 8.98 5.99 25.16
C SER A 419 9.43 4.85 24.25
N PHE A 420 10.52 4.19 24.62
CA PHE A 420 10.99 2.95 24.02
C PHE A 420 11.77 2.15 25.06
N ASN A 421 11.79 0.82 24.91
CA ASN A 421 12.55 -0.05 25.80
C ASN A 421 13.84 -0.52 25.12
N ILE A 422 14.89 -0.65 25.93
CA ILE A 422 16.10 -1.39 25.57
C ILE A 422 16.22 -2.57 26.52
N THR A 423 16.38 -3.76 25.95
CA THR A 423 16.72 -4.97 26.69
C THR A 423 18.10 -5.44 26.28
N ASN A 424 18.98 -5.68 27.25
CA ASN A 424 20.27 -6.31 27.03
C ASN A 424 20.11 -7.83 27.16
N THR A 425 20.11 -8.57 26.04
CA THR A 425 20.01 -10.03 26.05
C THR A 425 21.36 -10.73 26.18
N GLY A 426 22.45 -9.97 26.23
CA GLY A 426 23.82 -10.46 26.36
C GLY A 426 24.18 -10.88 27.79
N GLY A 427 25.37 -11.47 27.93
CA GLY A 427 25.86 -12.01 29.21
C GLY A 427 26.58 -11.02 30.13
N ILE A 428 26.78 -9.78 29.69
CA ILE A 428 27.49 -8.72 30.43
C ILE A 428 26.75 -7.39 30.35
N ALA A 429 26.96 -6.51 31.34
CA ALA A 429 26.36 -5.18 31.34
C ALA A 429 26.96 -4.29 30.25
N HIS A 430 26.13 -3.45 29.63
CA HIS A 430 26.54 -2.55 28.55
C HIS A 430 26.08 -1.11 28.79
N GLU A 431 26.95 -0.14 28.49
CA GLU A 431 26.59 1.28 28.47
C GLU A 431 25.99 1.65 27.11
N TYR A 432 24.83 2.31 27.14
CA TYR A 432 24.11 2.80 25.97
C TYR A 432 24.16 4.32 25.87
N THR A 433 24.37 4.82 24.65
CA THR A 433 24.43 6.26 24.32
C THR A 433 23.54 6.60 23.13
N PHE A 434 23.02 7.83 23.13
CA PHE A 434 22.00 8.29 22.19
C PHE A 434 22.49 9.45 21.35
N LYS A 435 22.22 9.42 20.05
CA LYS A 435 22.58 10.50 19.13
C LYS A 435 21.46 10.75 18.12
N LEU A 436 21.20 12.03 17.83
CA LEU A 436 20.32 12.40 16.72
C LEU A 436 21.08 12.33 15.40
N GLU A 437 20.50 11.67 14.41
CA GLU A 437 20.90 11.74 13.01
C GLU A 437 19.79 12.39 12.19
N PRO A 438 19.90 13.69 11.90
CA PRO A 438 18.96 14.34 11.00
C PRO A 438 19.02 13.73 9.60
N GLN A 439 17.86 13.56 8.98
CA GLN A 439 17.73 13.20 7.57
C GLN A 439 16.92 14.28 6.83
N ALA A 440 16.82 14.16 5.52
CA ALA A 440 16.19 15.20 4.70
C ALA A 440 14.72 15.42 5.13
N GLY A 441 14.41 16.67 5.50
CA GLY A 441 13.07 17.22 5.36
C GLY A 441 12.89 17.81 3.97
N PHE A 442 11.68 18.23 3.62
CA PHE A 442 11.37 18.83 2.32
C PHE A 442 9.99 19.48 2.35
N ASN A 443 9.78 20.42 1.44
CA ASN A 443 8.47 21.06 1.23
C ASN A 443 7.67 20.22 0.23
N ILE A 444 6.36 20.13 0.41
CA ILE A 444 5.50 19.33 -0.48
C ILE A 444 4.39 20.14 -1.15
N TYR A 445 4.19 21.41 -0.82
CA TYR A 445 3.14 22.19 -1.47
C TYR A 445 3.40 22.33 -2.97
N ASP A 446 2.39 21.99 -3.77
CA ASP A 446 2.37 22.25 -5.21
C ASP A 446 0.99 22.78 -5.61
N PRO A 447 0.89 23.95 -6.27
CA PRO A 447 -0.41 24.55 -6.62
C PRO A 447 -1.18 23.78 -7.71
N GLU A 448 -0.51 22.97 -8.52
CA GLU A 448 -1.14 22.17 -9.57
C GLU A 448 -1.52 20.77 -9.06
N TYR A 449 -0.69 20.19 -8.19
CA TYR A 449 -0.83 18.81 -7.71
C TYR A 449 -1.30 18.67 -6.25
N GLY A 450 -1.40 19.77 -5.50
CA GLY A 450 -1.63 19.79 -4.05
C GLY A 450 -0.38 19.34 -3.28
N VAL A 451 0.01 18.10 -3.52
CA VAL A 451 1.25 17.49 -3.02
C VAL A 451 2.22 17.27 -4.19
N ALA A 452 3.44 17.76 -4.02
CA ALA A 452 4.52 17.74 -5.01
C ALA A 452 4.89 16.31 -5.45
N LEU A 453 5.06 16.14 -6.76
CA LEU A 453 5.63 14.94 -7.37
C LEU A 453 7.12 14.81 -7.06
N LEU A 454 7.68 13.60 -7.18
CA LEU A 454 9.06 13.29 -6.77
C LEU A 454 10.12 14.24 -7.37
N TYR A 455 9.97 14.61 -8.64
CA TYR A 455 10.95 15.46 -9.32
C TYR A 455 11.01 16.90 -8.78
N ALA A 456 9.96 17.35 -8.07
CA ALA A 456 9.84 18.68 -7.49
C ALA A 456 10.26 18.72 -6.01
N ILE A 457 10.51 17.56 -5.39
CA ILE A 457 10.92 17.45 -3.99
C ILE A 457 12.41 17.75 -3.87
N GLU A 458 12.73 18.84 -3.17
CA GLU A 458 14.10 19.27 -2.88
C GLU A 458 14.43 19.08 -1.39
N PRO A 459 15.52 18.37 -1.05
CA PRO A 459 15.88 18.08 0.32
C PRO A 459 16.36 19.33 1.07
N LYS A 460 15.93 19.44 2.33
CA LYS A 460 16.23 20.51 3.28
C LYS A 460 16.67 19.95 4.62
N ASN A 461 17.45 20.75 5.35
CA ASN A 461 17.79 20.45 6.75
C ASN A 461 16.71 21.04 7.66
N ILE A 462 15.63 20.30 7.87
CA ILE A 462 14.57 20.67 8.82
C ILE A 462 14.74 19.76 10.05
N VAL A 463 15.31 20.32 11.12
CA VAL A 463 15.68 19.53 12.31
C VAL A 463 14.91 20.08 13.51
N PRO A 464 14.07 19.27 14.18
CA PRO A 464 13.34 19.71 15.36
C PRO A 464 14.28 19.88 16.56
N PRO A 465 13.92 20.68 17.57
CA PRO A 465 14.52 20.60 18.89
C PRO A 465 14.32 19.19 19.47
N VAL A 466 15.39 18.56 19.98
CA VAL A 466 15.30 17.20 20.56
C VAL A 466 16.05 17.12 21.89
N ARG A 467 15.39 16.51 22.89
CA ARG A 467 16.01 16.08 24.14
C ARG A 467 16.13 14.55 24.14
N LEU A 468 17.36 14.08 24.04
CA LEU A 468 17.69 12.66 24.09
C LEU A 468 17.85 12.17 25.54
N PRO A 469 17.69 10.86 25.80
CA PRO A 469 18.04 10.27 27.08
C PRO A 469 19.52 10.49 27.43
N HIS A 470 19.82 10.47 28.72
CA HIS A 470 21.21 10.37 29.19
C HIS A 470 21.78 8.97 28.94
N ARG A 471 23.11 8.85 28.98
CA ARG A 471 23.78 7.54 28.99
C ARG A 471 23.22 6.67 30.11
N VAL A 472 23.09 5.36 29.86
CA VAL A 472 22.54 4.41 30.82
C VAL A 472 23.30 3.09 30.75
N LEU A 473 23.59 2.49 31.91
CA LEU A 473 24.11 1.13 32.02
C LEU A 473 22.91 0.18 32.16
N ILE A 474 22.89 -0.90 31.38
CA ILE A 474 21.83 -1.93 31.43
C ILE A 474 22.46 -3.28 31.72
N GLU A 475 22.03 -3.91 32.83
CA GLU A 475 22.53 -5.21 33.28
C GLU A 475 22.07 -6.36 32.36
N PRO A 476 22.74 -7.52 32.37
CA PRO A 476 22.29 -8.71 31.64
C PRO A 476 20.84 -9.09 31.95
N GLY A 477 20.03 -9.24 30.91
CA GLY A 477 18.60 -9.56 31.01
C GLY A 477 17.71 -8.42 31.52
N GLU A 478 18.28 -7.25 31.83
CA GLU A 478 17.53 -6.08 32.27
C GLU A 478 16.89 -5.36 31.07
N THR A 479 15.65 -4.89 31.27
CA THR A 479 14.95 -3.96 30.38
C THR A 479 14.88 -2.58 31.03
N ARG A 480 15.27 -1.53 30.30
CA ARG A 480 15.11 -0.13 30.71
C ARG A 480 14.20 0.61 29.74
N GLU A 481 13.16 1.22 30.28
CA GLU A 481 12.34 2.20 29.56
C GLU A 481 13.08 3.56 29.53
N LEU A 482 13.16 4.15 28.35
CA LEU A 482 13.75 5.46 28.09
C LEU A 482 12.78 6.31 27.28
N SER A 483 13.00 7.63 27.23
CA SER A 483 12.15 8.51 26.43
C SER A 483 12.90 9.61 25.71
N VAL A 484 12.47 9.91 24.48
CA VAL A 484 12.90 11.07 23.70
C VAL A 484 11.80 12.14 23.76
N THR A 485 12.19 13.42 23.80
CA THR A 485 11.24 14.53 23.68
C THR A 485 11.59 15.41 22.49
N PHE A 486 10.63 15.65 21.61
CA PHE A 486 10.72 16.49 20.43
C PHE A 486 9.97 17.82 20.66
N GLY A 487 10.43 18.88 20.01
CA GLY A 487 9.67 20.11 19.78
C GLY A 487 9.33 20.25 18.29
N LEU A 488 8.45 21.20 17.97
CA LEU A 488 8.18 21.55 16.58
C LEU A 488 9.35 22.35 15.99
N PRO A 489 9.75 22.10 14.73
CA PRO A 489 10.73 22.92 14.04
C PRO A 489 10.15 24.31 13.72
N ASP A 490 11.00 25.33 13.70
CA ASP A 490 10.64 26.69 13.29
C ASP A 490 10.80 26.83 11.77
N VAL A 491 9.69 26.73 11.04
CA VAL A 491 9.62 26.72 9.58
C VAL A 491 8.35 27.40 9.08
N ASP A 492 8.37 27.80 7.82
CA ASP A 492 7.23 28.36 7.10
C ASP A 492 6.26 27.24 6.69
N ASP A 493 5.06 27.22 7.28
CA ASP A 493 4.04 26.19 7.11
C ASP A 493 3.28 26.30 5.78
N ASP A 494 3.32 27.46 5.10
CA ASP A 494 2.69 27.66 3.78
C ASP A 494 3.26 26.72 2.70
N TYR A 495 4.45 26.17 2.92
CA TYR A 495 5.08 25.21 2.02
C TYR A 495 4.89 23.74 2.38
N LEU A 496 4.07 23.46 3.40
CA LEU A 496 3.77 22.13 3.91
C LEU A 496 5.05 21.31 4.22
N PRO A 497 5.96 21.80 5.09
CA PRO A 497 7.22 21.12 5.36
C PRO A 497 7.04 19.78 6.07
N LEU A 498 7.62 18.71 5.53
CA LEU A 498 7.88 17.45 6.21
C LEU A 498 9.30 17.42 6.77
N TYR A 499 9.49 16.88 7.98
CA TYR A 499 10.78 16.78 8.65
C TYR A 499 11.00 15.39 9.23
N SER A 500 12.27 14.96 9.33
CA SER A 500 12.57 13.57 9.69
C SER A 500 14.01 13.31 10.13
N GLY A 501 14.25 12.10 10.64
CA GLY A 501 15.59 11.60 10.96
C GLY A 501 15.54 10.32 11.78
N LYS A 502 16.63 10.04 12.50
CA LYS A 502 16.75 8.88 13.38
C LYS A 502 17.31 9.25 14.74
N VAL A 503 16.86 8.54 15.77
CA VAL A 503 17.57 8.43 17.04
C VAL A 503 18.45 7.18 16.96
N LEU A 504 19.76 7.37 17.00
CA LEU A 504 20.76 6.31 17.03
C LEU A 504 21.01 5.88 18.46
N ILE A 505 20.97 4.57 18.68
CA ILE A 505 21.27 3.88 19.93
C ILE A 505 22.58 3.13 19.73
N ASN A 506 23.61 3.50 20.47
CA ASN A 506 24.93 2.86 20.40
C ASN A 506 25.29 2.21 21.73
N SER A 507 25.79 0.99 21.72
CA SER A 507 26.40 0.35 22.89
C SER A 507 27.91 0.58 22.92
N ASP A 508 28.52 0.42 24.09
CA ASP A 508 29.97 0.44 24.29
C ASP A 508 30.73 -0.72 23.61
N HIS A 509 30.05 -1.83 23.30
CA HIS A 509 30.61 -2.95 22.53
C HIS A 509 30.39 -2.84 21.01
N GLY A 510 29.86 -1.71 20.53
CA GLY A 510 29.86 -1.35 19.11
C GLY A 510 28.56 -1.67 18.35
N GLU A 511 27.50 -2.08 19.03
CA GLU A 511 26.19 -2.23 18.39
C GLU A 511 25.57 -0.87 18.08
N LYS A 512 24.91 -0.78 16.93
CA LYS A 512 24.28 0.45 16.43
C LYS A 512 22.92 0.15 15.83
N LEU A 513 21.88 0.63 16.49
CA LEU A 513 20.48 0.52 16.08
C LEU A 513 19.86 1.91 15.93
N ALA A 514 18.73 1.99 15.24
CA ALA A 514 18.04 3.25 15.00
C ALA A 514 16.53 3.14 15.18
N ILE A 515 15.93 4.20 15.72
CA ILE A 515 14.48 4.42 15.71
C ILE A 515 14.21 5.65 14.81
N PRO A 516 13.39 5.54 13.76
CA PRO A 516 13.07 6.67 12.89
C PRO A 516 12.08 7.64 13.58
N TYR A 517 12.18 8.92 13.23
CA TYR A 517 11.19 9.93 13.55
C TYR A 517 10.81 10.73 12.30
N GLY A 518 9.60 11.27 12.28
CA GLY A 518 9.16 12.18 11.24
C GLY A 518 7.79 12.79 11.55
N GLY A 519 7.53 13.96 11.00
CA GLY A 519 6.27 14.68 11.17
C GLY A 519 6.04 15.74 10.10
N ALA A 520 4.85 16.32 10.13
CA ALA A 520 4.45 17.48 9.35
C ALA A 520 4.55 18.73 10.23
N ALA A 521 5.18 19.80 9.73
CA ALA A 521 5.29 21.08 10.41
C ALA A 521 4.28 22.09 9.83
N TYR A 522 3.04 21.64 9.73
CA TYR A 522 1.85 22.39 9.34
C TYR A 522 0.63 21.72 10.00
N ASP A 523 -0.53 22.38 9.98
CA ASP A 523 -1.83 21.81 10.36
C ASP A 523 -2.45 21.15 9.12
N THR A 524 -2.69 19.83 9.18
CA THR A 524 -3.16 19.07 8.01
C THR A 524 -4.59 19.43 7.61
N GLU A 525 -5.49 19.66 8.58
CA GLU A 525 -6.88 20.02 8.30
C GLU A 525 -6.93 21.39 7.61
N LYS A 526 -6.16 22.36 8.11
CA LYS A 526 -6.04 23.69 7.51
C LYS A 526 -5.34 23.67 6.15
N ALA A 527 -4.27 22.87 6.00
CA ALA A 527 -3.49 22.77 4.75
C ALA A 527 -4.33 22.25 3.58
N PHE A 528 -5.26 21.35 3.85
CA PHE A 528 -6.12 20.71 2.86
C PHE A 528 -7.59 21.04 3.08
N ASP A 529 -7.88 22.30 3.46
CA ASP A 529 -9.23 22.83 3.63
C ASP A 529 -10.02 22.79 2.30
N ASN A 530 -9.31 22.98 1.18
CA ASN A 530 -9.80 22.71 -0.17
C ASN A 530 -9.28 21.33 -0.61
N MET A 531 -10.15 20.33 -0.53
CA MET A 531 -9.88 18.98 -0.99
C MET A 531 -9.82 18.94 -2.51
N PHE A 532 -10.63 19.73 -3.22
CA PHE A 532 -10.62 19.78 -4.68
C PHE A 532 -9.67 20.86 -5.20
N ILE A 533 -8.59 20.46 -5.88
CA ILE A 533 -7.67 21.41 -6.55
C ILE A 533 -8.39 22.11 -7.69
N VAL A 534 -9.19 21.33 -8.42
CA VAL A 534 -10.12 21.81 -9.44
C VAL A 534 -11.50 21.39 -8.98
N ASP A 535 -12.40 22.37 -8.83
CA ASP A 535 -13.80 22.12 -8.50
C ASP A 535 -14.35 20.98 -9.38
N PRO A 536 -15.00 19.96 -8.79
CA PRO A 536 -15.59 18.88 -9.56
C PRO A 536 -16.55 19.44 -10.61
N PHE A 537 -16.50 18.89 -11.81
CA PHE A 537 -17.31 19.37 -12.92
C PHE A 537 -17.97 18.22 -13.67
N VAL A 538 -19.20 18.48 -14.12
CA VAL A 538 -19.89 17.60 -15.06
C VAL A 538 -19.23 17.80 -16.42
N THR A 539 -18.68 16.74 -17.01
CA THR A 539 -17.81 16.86 -18.19
C THR A 539 -18.58 17.05 -19.51
N ASP A 540 -19.91 17.12 -19.47
CA ASP A 540 -20.77 17.38 -20.63
C ASP A 540 -20.63 18.83 -21.16
N PRO A 541 -20.05 19.03 -22.35
CA PRO A 541 -19.82 20.38 -22.90
C PRO A 541 -21.08 21.05 -23.45
N ASP A 542 -22.18 20.30 -23.68
CA ASP A 542 -23.39 20.84 -24.32
C ASP A 542 -24.29 21.64 -23.35
N LYS A 543 -23.93 21.74 -22.06
CA LYS A 543 -24.62 22.52 -21.00
C LYS A 543 -26.10 22.19 -20.76
N ASP A 544 -26.70 21.30 -21.54
CA ASP A 544 -28.06 20.82 -21.29
C ASP A 544 -27.99 19.89 -20.08
N SER A 545 -28.31 20.41 -18.91
CA SER A 545 -28.38 19.67 -17.64
C SER A 545 -29.52 18.63 -17.62
N ALA A 546 -29.76 17.91 -18.72
CA ALA A 546 -30.89 17.03 -18.92
C ALA A 546 -30.44 15.66 -19.48
N TRP A 547 -30.78 14.58 -18.77
CA TRP A 547 -30.39 13.21 -19.11
C TRP A 547 -31.59 12.26 -19.08
N SER A 548 -31.69 11.33 -20.03
CA SER A 548 -32.71 10.27 -20.01
C SER A 548 -32.18 8.95 -19.43
N PHE A 549 -30.85 8.84 -19.34
CA PHE A 549 -30.10 7.63 -18.98
C PHE A 549 -30.37 6.43 -19.88
N ASN A 550 -30.67 6.69 -21.16
CA ASN A 550 -30.98 5.68 -22.16
C ASN A 550 -29.80 5.47 -23.11
N ILE A 551 -28.85 4.65 -22.63
CA ILE A 551 -27.62 4.33 -23.36
C ILE A 551 -27.84 3.53 -24.66
N ASP A 552 -29.01 2.90 -24.82
CA ASP A 552 -29.35 2.18 -26.05
C ASP A 552 -29.61 3.15 -27.21
N ILE A 553 -30.01 4.39 -26.90
CA ILE A 553 -30.24 5.47 -27.87
C ILE A 553 -28.96 6.29 -28.05
N ASP A 554 -28.33 6.68 -26.94
CA ASP A 554 -27.10 7.47 -26.92
C ASP A 554 -26.16 6.93 -25.84
N ALA A 555 -25.09 6.28 -26.25
CA ALA A 555 -24.10 5.69 -25.34
C ALA A 555 -23.43 6.72 -24.41
N SER A 556 -23.55 8.02 -24.70
CA SER A 556 -23.04 9.11 -23.85
C SER A 556 -24.12 9.68 -22.90
N ASP A 557 -25.31 9.06 -22.82
CA ASP A 557 -26.41 9.52 -21.98
C ASP A 557 -26.24 9.10 -20.52
N PHE A 558 -25.23 9.67 -19.88
CA PHE A 558 -24.92 9.53 -18.46
C PHE A 558 -24.24 10.79 -17.93
N ILE A 559 -24.15 10.92 -16.61
CA ILE A 559 -23.43 12.01 -15.97
C ILE A 559 -22.03 11.52 -15.61
N GLU A 560 -21.01 12.20 -16.12
CA GLU A 560 -19.63 12.04 -15.70
C GLU A 560 -19.23 13.19 -14.79
N ILE A 561 -18.71 12.89 -13.60
CA ILE A 561 -18.03 13.86 -12.73
C ILE A 561 -16.55 13.54 -12.73
N GLY A 562 -15.75 14.52 -13.14
CA GLY A 562 -14.30 14.51 -12.98
C GLY A 562 -13.88 15.46 -11.85
N GLY A 563 -12.89 15.07 -11.07
CA GLY A 563 -12.36 15.90 -9.98
C GLY A 563 -10.92 15.54 -9.64
N ARG A 564 -10.18 16.49 -9.07
CA ARG A 564 -8.82 16.24 -8.58
C ARG A 564 -8.71 16.55 -7.09
N THR A 565 -8.37 15.55 -6.28
CA THR A 565 -8.15 15.70 -4.85
C THR A 565 -6.70 16.09 -4.53
N SER A 566 -6.53 17.08 -3.64
CA SER A 566 -5.23 17.57 -3.15
C SER A 566 -4.60 16.62 -2.13
N TYR A 567 -5.46 15.89 -1.41
CA TYR A 567 -5.10 14.92 -0.39
C TYR A 567 -5.98 13.66 -0.48
N ALA A 568 -5.55 12.57 0.14
CA ALA A 568 -6.32 11.33 0.15
C ALA A 568 -7.64 11.55 0.90
N CYS A 569 -8.71 10.94 0.42
CA CYS A 569 -10.06 11.20 0.91
C CYS A 569 -10.64 9.95 1.58
N ASP A 570 -10.88 10.02 2.90
CA ASP A 570 -11.50 8.91 3.63
C ASP A 570 -12.96 8.70 3.24
N ASN A 571 -13.70 9.78 2.92
CA ASN A 571 -15.12 9.70 2.59
C ASN A 571 -15.49 10.67 1.47
N LEU A 572 -15.80 10.10 0.29
CA LEU A 572 -16.26 10.82 -0.87
C LEU A 572 -17.74 10.51 -1.10
N ARG A 573 -18.57 11.54 -1.28
CA ARG A 573 -20.03 11.42 -1.39
C ARG A 573 -20.56 12.05 -2.67
N TRP A 574 -21.55 11.38 -3.26
CA TRP A 574 -22.41 11.91 -4.30
C TRP A 574 -23.87 11.64 -3.95
N ASP A 575 -24.56 12.68 -3.51
CA ASP A 575 -25.90 12.63 -2.93
C ASP A 575 -26.89 13.43 -3.79
N ILE A 576 -28.10 12.91 -4.01
CA ILE A 576 -29.15 13.53 -4.82
C ILE A 576 -30.30 14.01 -3.94
N PHE A 577 -30.76 15.23 -4.17
CA PHE A 577 -31.81 15.92 -3.43
C PHE A 577 -32.91 16.47 -4.34
N GLU A 578 -34.08 16.76 -3.76
CA GLU A 578 -35.17 17.49 -4.41
C GLU A 578 -34.70 18.85 -4.95
N GLN A 579 -35.31 19.32 -6.04
CA GLN A 579 -35.00 20.64 -6.61
C GLN A 579 -35.16 21.76 -5.56
N GLY A 580 -34.16 22.64 -5.47
CA GLY A 580 -34.19 23.79 -4.57
C GLY A 580 -33.77 23.46 -3.14
N TRP A 581 -33.25 22.25 -2.90
CA TRP A 581 -32.57 21.90 -1.66
C TRP A 581 -31.40 22.86 -1.34
N SER A 582 -31.12 23.04 -0.05
CA SER A 582 -30.06 23.92 0.45
C SER A 582 -29.17 23.15 1.43
N GLU A 583 -27.87 23.44 1.39
CA GLU A 583 -26.85 22.87 2.28
C GLU A 583 -27.22 22.98 3.77
N SER A 584 -27.96 24.02 4.17
CA SER A 584 -28.44 24.21 5.55
C SER A 584 -29.36 23.09 6.08
N LEU A 585 -29.90 22.26 5.19
CA LEU A 585 -30.75 21.12 5.52
C LEU A 585 -29.98 19.79 5.58
N TRP A 586 -28.68 19.80 5.28
CA TRP A 586 -27.86 18.59 5.21
C TRP A 586 -27.71 17.92 6.58
N THR A 587 -27.74 16.60 6.61
CA THR A 587 -27.56 15.77 7.81
C THR A 587 -26.77 14.51 7.47
N TYR A 588 -26.03 14.00 8.46
CA TYR A 588 -25.22 12.79 8.31
C TYR A 588 -25.65 11.67 9.29
N PRO A 589 -25.66 10.39 8.85
CA PRO A 589 -25.75 10.00 7.45
C PRO A 589 -27.12 10.44 6.89
N PRO A 590 -27.21 10.84 5.60
CA PRO A 590 -28.47 11.25 5.02
C PRO A 590 -29.45 10.07 4.95
N ARG A 591 -30.76 10.36 5.09
CA ARG A 591 -31.82 9.34 5.14
C ARG A 591 -32.87 9.60 4.07
N VAL A 592 -33.17 8.60 3.24
CA VAL A 592 -34.11 8.72 2.13
C VAL A 592 -35.45 9.28 2.61
N GLY A 593 -35.96 10.31 1.94
CA GLY A 593 -37.22 10.99 2.26
C GLY A 593 -37.15 11.97 3.44
N ARG A 594 -35.95 12.27 3.97
CA ARG A 594 -35.73 13.30 5.00
C ARG A 594 -34.93 14.44 4.40
N HIS A 595 -35.30 15.68 4.75
CA HIS A 595 -34.58 16.90 4.33
C HIS A 595 -34.33 16.98 2.81
N GLY A 596 -35.28 16.49 2.00
CA GLY A 596 -35.18 16.47 0.54
C GLY A 596 -34.23 15.43 -0.05
N PHE A 597 -33.59 14.57 0.75
CA PHE A 597 -32.67 13.55 0.24
C PHE A 597 -33.42 12.42 -0.49
N ILE A 598 -33.07 12.21 -1.76
CA ILE A 598 -33.63 11.18 -2.63
C ILE A 598 -32.84 9.88 -2.52
N GLY A 599 -31.51 9.98 -2.48
CA GLY A 599 -30.60 8.84 -2.38
C GLY A 599 -29.19 9.20 -2.84
N SER A 600 -28.22 8.36 -2.52
CA SER A 600 -26.86 8.50 -3.05
C SER A 600 -26.79 7.94 -4.46
N ALA A 601 -25.99 8.58 -5.31
CA ALA A 601 -25.68 8.10 -6.65
C ALA A 601 -24.84 6.81 -6.57
N THR A 602 -24.67 6.18 -7.72
CA THR A 602 -23.69 5.11 -7.92
C THR A 602 -22.68 5.54 -8.99
N THR A 603 -21.48 4.98 -8.98
CA THR A 603 -20.58 5.03 -10.15
C THR A 603 -20.51 3.66 -10.81
N MET A 604 -20.30 3.60 -12.13
CA MET A 604 -19.81 2.35 -12.74
C MET A 604 -18.51 1.95 -12.07
N ARG A 605 -18.37 0.65 -11.75
CA ARG A 605 -17.25 0.15 -10.93
C ARG A 605 -15.89 0.57 -11.47
N ASP A 606 -15.72 0.47 -12.78
CA ASP A 606 -14.44 0.65 -13.47
C ASP A 606 -14.41 1.93 -14.31
N ALA A 607 -15.19 2.96 -13.95
CA ALA A 607 -15.26 4.23 -14.68
C ALA A 607 -13.89 4.87 -14.91
N GLU A 608 -12.95 4.65 -14.00
CA GLU A 608 -11.58 5.18 -14.09
C GLU A 608 -10.68 4.35 -15.00
N GLU A 609 -11.05 3.14 -15.41
CA GLU A 609 -10.22 2.28 -16.26
C GLU A 609 -10.41 2.56 -17.76
N PHE A 610 -11.56 3.11 -18.13
CA PHE A 610 -11.97 3.26 -19.53
C PHE A 610 -11.94 4.71 -20.01
N TRP A 611 -11.51 4.90 -21.27
CA TRP A 611 -11.48 6.22 -21.92
C TRP A 611 -12.85 6.74 -22.34
N PHE A 612 -13.80 5.82 -22.52
CA PHE A 612 -15.17 6.06 -22.94
C PHE A 612 -15.99 4.83 -22.58
N PHE A 613 -17.29 5.01 -22.42
CA PHE A 613 -18.22 3.91 -22.21
C PHE A 613 -18.42 3.10 -23.50
N ASP A 614 -18.06 1.82 -23.49
CA ASP A 614 -18.35 0.86 -24.55
C ASP A 614 -19.42 -0.13 -24.07
N PRO A 615 -20.67 -0.04 -24.56
CA PRO A 615 -21.75 -0.93 -24.12
C PRO A 615 -21.53 -2.41 -24.47
N THR A 616 -20.51 -2.74 -25.28
CA THR A 616 -20.15 -4.14 -25.59
C THR A 616 -19.16 -4.74 -24.59
N ALA A 617 -18.43 -3.90 -23.85
CA ALA A 617 -17.42 -4.30 -22.88
C ALA A 617 -17.79 -3.93 -21.43
N ASN A 618 -18.60 -2.89 -21.24
CA ASN A 618 -18.93 -2.35 -19.93
C ASN A 618 -20.39 -2.67 -19.53
N ASP A 619 -20.61 -3.08 -18.28
CA ASP A 619 -21.95 -3.20 -17.70
C ASP A 619 -22.29 -1.94 -16.89
N PRO A 620 -23.19 -1.05 -17.35
CA PRO A 620 -23.57 0.16 -16.63
C PRO A 620 -24.33 -0.13 -15.32
N ASN A 621 -24.71 -1.39 -15.07
CA ASN A 621 -25.35 -1.79 -13.82
C ASN A 621 -24.37 -2.41 -12.83
N ASP A 622 -23.14 -2.75 -13.24
CA ASP A 622 -22.06 -3.09 -12.31
C ASP A 622 -21.50 -1.80 -11.71
N THR A 623 -21.92 -1.56 -10.47
CA THR A 623 -21.89 -0.23 -9.88
C THR A 623 -21.42 -0.29 -8.44
N LEU A 624 -20.71 0.75 -8.02
CA LEU A 624 -20.33 1.01 -6.66
C LEU A 624 -21.24 2.12 -6.09
N PRO A 625 -21.95 1.89 -4.98
CA PRO A 625 -22.79 2.91 -4.36
C PRO A 625 -21.95 3.86 -3.50
N PHE A 626 -22.22 5.17 -3.61
CA PHE A 626 -21.65 6.14 -2.68
C PHE A 626 -22.25 5.96 -1.26
N PRO A 627 -21.51 6.29 -0.18
CA PRO A 627 -20.17 6.88 -0.16
C PRO A 627 -19.06 5.91 -0.60
N LEU A 628 -18.03 6.44 -1.26
CA LEU A 628 -16.76 5.72 -1.50
C LEU A 628 -15.79 6.07 -0.38
N LYS A 629 -15.02 5.08 0.10
CA LYS A 629 -14.06 5.28 1.19
C LYS A 629 -12.61 5.16 0.75
N GLN A 630 -11.70 5.77 1.51
CA GLN A 630 -10.25 5.57 1.41
C GLN A 630 -9.68 5.78 -0.01
N GLN A 631 -10.20 6.78 -0.71
CA GLN A 631 -9.73 7.16 -2.05
C GLN A 631 -8.33 7.77 -1.96
N SER A 632 -7.47 7.43 -2.92
CA SER A 632 -6.15 8.04 -3.07
C SER A 632 -6.28 9.54 -3.39
N ARG A 633 -5.18 10.28 -3.30
CA ARG A 633 -5.14 11.64 -3.86
C ARG A 633 -4.91 11.59 -5.36
N GLY A 634 -5.44 12.54 -6.10
CA GLY A 634 -5.22 12.64 -7.54
C GLY A 634 -6.51 12.80 -8.32
N PHE A 635 -6.47 12.38 -9.57
CA PHE A 635 -7.60 12.56 -10.48
C PHE A 635 -8.56 11.38 -10.37
N HIS A 636 -9.85 11.69 -10.26
CA HIS A 636 -10.92 10.71 -10.17
C HIS A 636 -12.02 10.97 -11.19
N VAL A 637 -12.64 9.89 -11.68
CA VAL A 637 -13.73 9.92 -12.66
C VAL A 637 -14.86 9.00 -12.23
N PHE A 638 -16.09 9.53 -12.22
CA PHE A 638 -17.28 8.78 -11.84
C PHE A 638 -18.35 8.86 -12.91
N TRP A 639 -18.92 7.72 -13.30
CA TRP A 639 -19.99 7.63 -14.30
C TRP A 639 -21.30 7.18 -13.67
N TRP A 640 -22.32 8.04 -13.71
CA TRP A 640 -23.62 7.77 -13.14
C TRP A 640 -24.71 7.64 -14.21
N PHE A 641 -25.28 6.44 -14.28
CA PHE A 641 -26.35 6.05 -15.22
C PHE A 641 -27.76 6.15 -14.61
N GLY A 642 -27.94 6.97 -13.57
CA GLY A 642 -29.23 7.19 -12.90
C GLY A 642 -29.66 6.13 -11.89
N LYS A 643 -28.83 5.11 -11.61
CA LYS A 643 -29.06 4.12 -10.54
C LYS A 643 -28.71 4.74 -9.18
N LEU A 644 -29.60 4.61 -8.20
CA LEU A 644 -29.37 5.05 -6.83
C LEU A 644 -28.85 3.87 -5.99
N ALA A 645 -28.16 4.19 -4.89
CA ALA A 645 -27.58 3.25 -3.95
C ALA A 645 -28.57 2.21 -3.37
N ASN A 646 -29.87 2.51 -3.37
CA ASN A 646 -30.93 1.59 -2.94
C ASN A 646 -31.47 0.68 -4.06
N GLY A 647 -30.82 0.68 -5.23
CA GLY A 647 -31.17 -0.14 -6.41
C GLY A 647 -32.29 0.42 -7.27
N THR A 648 -32.91 1.52 -6.86
CA THR A 648 -33.92 2.21 -7.68
C THR A 648 -33.26 3.06 -8.76
N ARG A 649 -34.01 3.38 -9.82
CA ARG A 649 -33.60 4.40 -10.79
C ARG A 649 -34.26 5.72 -10.45
N ILE A 650 -33.53 6.81 -10.63
CA ILE A 650 -34.07 8.15 -10.43
C ILE A 650 -35.24 8.41 -11.38
N ALA A 651 -36.33 8.99 -10.85
CA ALA A 651 -37.53 9.27 -11.64
C ALA A 651 -37.35 10.56 -12.47
N PRO A 652 -38.09 10.74 -13.57
CA PRO A 652 -38.11 12.01 -14.30
C PRO A 652 -38.51 13.18 -13.39
N GLY A 653 -37.77 14.29 -13.48
CA GLY A 653 -37.94 15.43 -12.58
C GLY A 653 -36.70 16.32 -12.55
N ASN A 654 -36.73 17.34 -11.70
CA ASN A 654 -35.59 18.21 -11.45
C ASN A 654 -35.03 17.92 -10.06
N TYR A 655 -33.71 17.96 -9.95
CA TYR A 655 -32.99 17.61 -8.73
C TYR A 655 -31.78 18.52 -8.51
N THR A 656 -31.27 18.49 -7.28
CA THR A 656 -30.00 19.12 -6.90
C THR A 656 -29.05 18.02 -6.43
N MET A 657 -27.81 18.00 -6.94
CA MET A 657 -26.77 17.07 -6.51
C MET A 657 -25.75 17.74 -5.61
N ARG A 658 -25.25 16.98 -4.64
CA ARG A 658 -24.17 17.35 -3.74
C ARG A 658 -23.02 16.37 -3.94
N PHE A 659 -21.87 16.88 -4.36
CA PHE A 659 -20.64 16.13 -4.45
C PHE A 659 -19.65 16.69 -3.42
N ALA A 660 -19.17 15.86 -2.51
CA ALA A 660 -18.43 16.33 -1.34
C ALA A 660 -17.35 15.34 -0.88
N ALA A 661 -16.20 15.89 -0.47
CA ALA A 661 -15.09 15.15 0.12
C ALA A 661 -14.94 15.54 1.59
N LEU A 662 -14.78 14.57 2.49
CA LEU A 662 -14.46 14.84 3.88
C LEU A 662 -13.01 15.32 4.00
N ARG A 663 -12.80 16.44 4.68
CA ARG A 663 -11.47 17.00 4.95
C ARG A 663 -10.66 16.07 5.87
N PRO A 664 -9.32 16.12 5.86
CA PRO A 664 -8.49 15.28 6.73
C PRO A 664 -8.85 15.51 8.20
N TYR A 665 -8.99 14.42 8.96
CA TYR A 665 -9.44 14.43 10.37
C TYR A 665 -10.84 15.02 10.60
N GLY A 666 -11.60 15.29 9.53
CA GLY A 666 -12.90 15.90 9.60
C GLY A 666 -13.94 15.03 10.30
N ASN A 667 -14.86 15.65 11.04
CA ASN A 667 -16.00 14.96 11.62
C ASN A 667 -17.14 14.91 10.59
N PRO A 668 -17.56 13.73 10.10
CA PRO A 668 -18.59 13.64 9.07
C PRO A 668 -19.95 14.20 9.50
N ASN A 669 -20.20 14.36 10.80
CA ASN A 669 -21.43 14.96 11.33
C ASN A 669 -21.49 16.50 11.26
N ILE A 670 -20.40 17.15 10.85
CA ILE A 670 -20.31 18.62 10.77
C ILE A 670 -20.17 19.01 9.30
N SER A 671 -21.15 19.75 8.77
CA SER A 671 -21.19 20.13 7.36
C SER A 671 -19.93 20.87 6.89
N ASP A 672 -19.38 21.75 7.72
CA ASP A 672 -18.19 22.56 7.42
C ASP A 672 -16.89 21.74 7.33
N HIS A 673 -16.90 20.47 7.76
CA HIS A 673 -15.75 19.57 7.58
C HIS A 673 -15.78 18.88 6.21
N TRP A 674 -16.77 19.16 5.37
CA TRP A 674 -16.84 18.68 4.00
C TRP A 674 -16.48 19.80 3.04
N ASP A 675 -15.55 19.53 2.13
CA ASP A 675 -15.38 20.36 0.94
C ASP A 675 -16.44 19.95 -0.09
N VAL A 676 -17.27 20.91 -0.51
CA VAL A 676 -18.45 20.67 -1.34
C VAL A 676 -18.28 21.38 -2.67
N MET A 677 -18.62 20.70 -3.77
CA MET A 677 -18.61 21.27 -5.11
C MET A 677 -19.41 22.59 -5.17
N ASN A 678 -18.72 23.70 -5.47
CA ASN A 678 -19.23 25.08 -5.27
C ASN A 678 -20.07 25.67 -6.42
N SER A 679 -20.55 24.86 -7.38
CA SER A 679 -21.24 25.36 -8.59
C SER A 679 -22.75 25.05 -8.59
N PRO A 680 -23.64 26.05 -8.35
CA PRO A 680 -25.09 25.85 -8.35
C PRO A 680 -25.66 25.41 -9.70
N THR A 681 -25.11 25.92 -10.81
CA THR A 681 -25.49 25.52 -12.16
C THR A 681 -24.96 24.13 -12.52
N ALA A 682 -23.81 23.72 -11.98
CA ALA A 682 -23.34 22.35 -12.13
C ALA A 682 -24.12 21.37 -11.25
N SER A 683 -24.68 21.80 -10.11
CA SER A 683 -25.43 20.95 -9.18
C SER A 683 -26.89 20.68 -9.59
N SER A 684 -27.45 21.42 -10.53
CA SER A 684 -28.84 21.23 -10.96
C SER A 684 -28.91 20.22 -12.09
N ILE A 685 -29.77 19.20 -11.96
CA ILE A 685 -29.98 18.18 -13.00
C ILE A 685 -31.46 18.00 -13.30
N GLN A 686 -31.77 17.73 -14.55
CA GLN A 686 -33.08 17.34 -15.05
C GLN A 686 -33.01 15.89 -15.55
N VAL A 687 -33.91 15.06 -15.06
CA VAL A 687 -34.09 13.70 -15.54
C VAL A 687 -35.29 13.68 -16.47
N LEU A 688 -35.05 13.32 -17.73
CA LEU A 688 -36.05 13.20 -18.76
C LEU A 688 -36.78 11.85 -18.66
N PRO A 689 -37.99 11.70 -19.22
CA PRO A 689 -38.57 10.39 -19.46
C PRO A 689 -37.63 9.52 -20.29
N TYR A 690 -37.66 8.19 -20.09
CA TYR A 690 -36.77 7.23 -20.77
C TYR A 690 -36.79 7.28 -22.31
N ASN A 691 -37.91 7.74 -22.91
CA ASN A 691 -38.06 7.93 -24.36
C ASN A 691 -37.77 9.37 -24.82
N GLY A 692 -37.36 10.25 -23.90
CA GLY A 692 -36.94 11.60 -24.23
C GLY A 692 -35.60 11.55 -24.93
N THR A 693 -35.54 12.01 -26.17
CA THR A 693 -34.28 12.11 -26.91
C THR A 693 -33.43 13.24 -26.36
N ARG A 694 -32.28 12.90 -25.76
CA ARG A 694 -31.12 13.79 -25.74
C ARG A 694 -30.50 13.76 -27.13
N ASN A 695 -30.24 14.92 -27.72
CA ASN A 695 -29.64 15.04 -29.04
C ASN A 695 -28.17 15.47 -28.84
N SER A 696 -27.39 14.64 -28.15
CA SER A 696 -25.99 14.94 -27.89
C SER A 696 -25.17 14.77 -29.18
N THR A 697 -24.27 15.71 -29.46
CA THR A 697 -23.31 15.58 -30.57
C THR A 697 -22.00 14.92 -30.14
N LEU A 698 -21.94 14.32 -28.94
CA LEU A 698 -20.76 13.65 -28.39
C LEU A 698 -20.31 12.50 -29.29
N LYS A 699 -19.41 12.83 -30.20
CA LYS A 699 -18.25 12.00 -30.49
C LYS A 699 -17.08 12.75 -29.87
N TYR A 700 -16.53 12.25 -28.74
CA TYR A 700 -15.08 12.06 -28.55
C TYR A 700 -14.35 12.63 -27.31
N ARG A 701 -13.37 11.82 -26.87
CA ARG A 701 -12.07 12.02 -26.15
C ARG A 701 -12.05 12.75 -24.80
N ALA A 702 -11.99 11.96 -23.72
CA ALA A 702 -11.35 12.39 -22.49
C ALA A 702 -9.88 12.81 -22.76
N PRO A 703 -9.39 13.91 -22.15
CA PRO A 703 -7.96 14.22 -22.11
C PRO A 703 -7.23 13.20 -21.24
N LYS A 704 -5.97 12.90 -21.59
CA LYS A 704 -5.01 12.25 -20.69
C LYS A 704 -4.87 13.10 -19.42
N TYR A 705 -5.42 12.64 -18.30
CA TYR A 705 -4.98 13.10 -16.96
C TYR A 705 -4.57 11.96 -16.04
N GLN A 706 -4.78 10.70 -16.44
CA GLN A 706 -4.14 9.58 -15.77
C GLN A 706 -2.72 9.43 -16.29
N THR A 707 -1.78 9.59 -15.35
CA THR A 707 -0.32 9.61 -15.49
C THR A 707 0.28 10.93 -16.03
N PRO A 708 1.16 11.61 -15.26
CA PRO A 708 2.23 12.34 -15.90
C PRO A 708 3.05 11.30 -16.65
N SER A 709 2.79 11.13 -17.95
CA SER A 709 3.75 10.45 -18.80
C SER A 709 4.97 11.34 -18.90
N LEU A 710 5.87 11.26 -17.90
CA LEU A 710 7.24 11.68 -18.09
C LEU A 710 7.82 10.73 -19.12
N GLY A 711 7.80 11.19 -20.36
CA GLY A 711 8.22 10.43 -21.51
C GLY A 711 9.61 9.84 -21.31
N LYS A 712 9.77 8.64 -21.86
CA LYS A 712 10.95 7.93 -22.38
C LYS A 712 12.01 8.80 -23.12
N GLY A 713 12.27 10.03 -22.68
CA GLY A 713 12.99 11.07 -23.41
C GLY A 713 14.17 11.71 -22.67
N LEU A 714 14.64 11.15 -21.55
CA LEU A 714 15.78 11.72 -20.81
C LEU A 714 16.92 10.73 -20.49
N LEU A 715 16.95 9.55 -21.12
CA LEU A 715 18.11 8.63 -21.10
C LEU A 715 19.06 8.80 -22.29
N LYS A 716 19.08 9.98 -22.92
CA LYS A 716 20.14 10.35 -23.88
C LYS A 716 20.72 11.71 -23.51
N GLY A 717 21.85 11.67 -22.82
CA GLY A 717 22.67 12.82 -22.44
C GLY A 717 23.80 12.39 -21.53
#